data_AF-A0A1H2B554-F1
#
_entry.id   AF-A0A1H2B554-F1
#
_cell.length_a   1.000
_cell.length_b   1.000
_cell.length_c   1.000
_cell.angle_alpha   90.00
_cell.angle_beta   90.00
_cell.angle_gamma   90.00
#
_symmetry.space_group_name_H-M   'P 1'
#
loop_
_entity.id
_entity.type
_entity.pdbx_description
1 polymer ?
#
loop_
_entity_poly.entity_id
_entity_poly.type
_entity_poly.pdbx_seq_one_letter_code
_entity_poly.pdbx_strand_id
1 'polypeptide(L)'
;MRQSVVGKQSKTFLLVMAGVLALGSTPLVNLPEAHAAEDLTLTVNTNVDKGEVGTIFGSNHRYIYGGFGSWNSATNSLDSKLIDEVKNNGINMLRFPGGTVANKYKWQRGIGPHEERKQNVHGKTGEPTSNDYGPDEYGQMIKRTGAVGNVVVDASGWSGGQCLGKINPNAPSEWSNLQWSSSSCLSGAQEAAAFVAYMNGRPQDSNVVIGGINWAELRVNNGQVEPYKIKYWEVGNEMDLGGGQEEWLGSSNAEHKYLWGDEPAPVSGTVYHSSYNRQLAVGFNDFRPRAGTSTANLEYQVKETPAEIKVNGQTWTQVANFNSSGSTAQHYGYGVMDAAAGTFKITFGNNINGLTPAPGDEISITYSDPQLQPDLYLAKTSEYYARYAPMSSAPGAYKVEVGTETWTQVASLANSLPTDKHYMIDFNTGKITFGNNVKGKRPDNNVYVTYTTVNHDGFVDYYQAMKAVDPSIKVFSVFGGVTAELVAENSQNYFDGIVIHPYGQGISLPNVPRGEEYAKAFHDAVMGKPGSMEHYFTVPNNSFNSLLGPNHGKQIMVSEYGIAGWVPLPNATDGVSHYLRSLDQGLYVGKQLLSFMKLNVTLANKHTLVDFDPAAAPPGSTSISAADNAMFNPKEDQFIPTATALALQLFSNMTGTRKVETVRSNLAQSYFTAGATKDDAGNVYVTVVNDSRENSVQTSINLNGFTGNGSAEAWTLNSTNPDNPMAFLDYNEYDQAANQPINRVAINKQTGLSVGANSFTYTFPAHSITAIKLKPASVVPADPNLKGHWKFDETGGTAAVDASGNSFTGTLMNGAAWTTAGKTQGAIQLDGVDDYVQLPNVVNPGTTSFTAAAWVKLETTLGQTQTILQQEGTNGRGWLFRRADGKLASFLGGTVTVSTGTIPADSSWHHAALAYDAGVLKLYLDGQLAASTSRTAVSSTDAMRLGRHKTPDTNNEEWDGAIDNVRIYNRTLSGTEINDLFVAGN
;
A
#
# COMPACT_ATOMS: atom_id res chain seq x y z
N MET A 1 30.32 59.55 35.16
CA MET A 1 31.02 59.21 36.43
C MET A 1 30.02 59.23 37.57
N ARG A 2 30.16 58.28 38.51
CA ARG A 2 29.50 58.12 39.83
C ARG A 2 28.12 57.41 39.91
N GLN A 3 28.22 56.24 40.54
CA GLN A 3 27.33 55.36 41.30
C GLN A 3 25.89 55.78 41.74
N SER A 4 25.04 54.74 41.76
CA SER A 4 24.11 54.28 42.82
C SER A 4 22.60 54.67 42.81
N VAL A 5 21.79 53.59 42.77
CA VAL A 5 20.64 53.23 43.64
C VAL A 5 19.22 53.79 43.37
N VAL A 6 18.34 52.84 42.97
CA VAL A 6 16.92 52.55 43.31
C VAL A 6 15.81 53.56 43.00
N GLY A 7 14.75 53.08 42.31
CA GLY A 7 13.42 53.69 42.33
C GLY A 7 12.43 53.06 41.33
N LYS A 8 11.24 52.68 41.82
CA LYS A 8 10.17 51.90 41.16
C LYS A 8 9.29 52.72 40.18
N GLN A 9 8.73 51.97 39.22
CA GLN A 9 7.39 52.03 38.62
C GLN A 9 6.96 53.09 37.58
N SER A 10 6.39 52.50 36.51
CA SER A 10 5.16 52.88 35.77
C SER A 10 5.24 53.91 34.63
N LYS A 11 5.10 53.34 33.42
CA LYS A 11 4.32 53.79 32.24
C LYS A 11 4.44 55.26 31.81
N THR A 12 5.02 55.44 30.63
CA THR A 12 4.82 56.64 29.79
C THR A 12 4.47 56.22 28.37
N PHE A 13 3.38 56.77 27.86
CA PHE A 13 3.00 56.79 26.45
C PHE A 13 2.71 58.25 26.07
N LEU A 14 3.06 58.58 24.82
CA LEU A 14 2.66 59.76 24.01
C LEU A 14 3.22 61.13 24.44
N LEU A 15 3.54 62.10 23.58
CA LEU A 15 3.79 62.24 22.13
C LEU A 15 3.90 63.77 21.92
N VAL A 16 4.91 64.32 21.21
CA VAL A 16 4.75 65.52 20.35
C VAL A 16 5.83 65.49 19.26
N MET A 17 5.36 65.73 18.03
CA MET A 17 6.02 65.88 16.71
C MET A 17 7.07 67.04 16.67
N ALA A 18 7.88 67.31 15.64
CA ALA A 18 7.71 67.17 14.19
C ALA A 18 9.05 67.33 13.43
N GLY A 19 9.13 66.85 12.17
CA GLY A 19 10.10 67.33 11.17
C GLY A 19 10.56 66.36 10.06
N VAL A 20 9.69 66.05 9.09
CA VAL A 20 9.85 66.10 7.60
C VAL A 20 11.32 66.08 7.03
N LEU A 21 11.79 65.25 6.07
CA LEU A 21 11.37 64.98 4.66
C LEU A 21 12.17 63.79 4.04
N ALA A 22 11.51 63.11 3.10
CA ALA A 22 11.82 61.98 2.17
C ALA A 22 13.26 61.58 1.74
N LEU A 23 13.46 60.27 1.48
CA LEU A 23 13.77 59.69 0.15
C LEU A 23 13.78 58.14 0.19
N GLY A 24 12.95 57.52 -0.68
CA GLY A 24 13.06 56.20 -1.32
C GLY A 24 13.63 54.98 -0.58
N SER A 25 12.75 54.13 -0.05
CA SER A 25 12.98 52.68 0.03
C SER A 25 11.65 51.93 -0.09
N THR A 26 11.72 50.78 -0.76
CA THR A 26 10.68 49.75 -0.96
C THR A 26 9.86 49.47 0.31
N PRO A 27 8.56 49.16 0.22
CA PRO A 27 7.76 48.88 1.40
C PRO A 27 8.31 47.64 2.09
N LEU A 28 8.86 47.83 3.29
CA LEU A 28 8.90 46.78 4.31
C LEU A 28 7.46 46.28 4.45
N VAL A 29 7.24 45.04 4.06
CA VAL A 29 6.00 44.32 4.30
C VAL A 29 5.76 44.38 5.81
N ASN A 30 4.72 45.10 6.22
CA ASN A 30 4.20 45.00 7.57
C ASN A 30 3.99 43.52 7.87
N LEU A 31 4.61 43.02 8.94
CA LEU A 31 4.24 41.77 9.57
C LEU A 31 2.71 41.78 9.74
N PRO A 32 1.96 40.75 9.32
CA PRO A 32 0.53 40.77 9.51
C PRO A 32 0.25 40.83 11.01
N GLU A 33 -0.47 41.87 11.42
CA GLU A 33 -1.25 41.82 12.64
C GLU A 33 -2.08 40.52 12.61
N ALA A 34 -2.19 39.84 13.75
CA ALA A 34 -2.99 38.62 13.88
C ALA A 34 -4.36 38.83 13.21
N HIS A 35 -4.53 38.25 12.02
CA HIS A 35 -5.79 38.33 11.29
C HIS A 35 -6.83 37.68 12.19
N ALA A 36 -7.86 38.45 12.59
CA ALA A 36 -9.05 37.87 13.17
C ALA A 36 -9.52 36.75 12.24
N ALA A 37 -9.67 35.54 12.77
CA ALA A 37 -10.08 34.38 12.00
C ALA A 37 -11.41 34.68 11.31
N GLU A 38 -11.40 34.87 9.99
CA GLU A 38 -12.64 34.82 9.22
C GLU A 38 -13.13 33.37 9.26
N ASP A 39 -14.34 33.17 9.80
CA ASP A 39 -14.92 31.84 10.01
C ASP A 39 -14.99 31.06 8.68
N LEU A 40 -14.16 30.01 8.57
CA LEU A 40 -14.24 29.11 7.44
C LEU A 40 -15.49 28.24 7.56
N THR A 41 -16.26 28.10 6.48
CA THR A 41 -17.37 27.14 6.43
C THR A 41 -17.07 26.02 5.45
N LEU A 42 -17.26 24.77 5.90
CA LEU A 42 -17.24 23.56 5.10
C LEU A 42 -18.65 22.97 5.06
N THR A 43 -19.26 22.91 3.89
CA THR A 43 -20.55 22.26 3.69
C THR A 43 -20.33 20.86 3.12
N VAL A 44 -20.88 19.85 3.80
CA VAL A 44 -20.92 18.46 3.36
C VAL A 44 -22.36 18.13 3.01
N ASN A 45 -22.62 17.72 1.77
CA ASN A 45 -23.96 17.42 1.28
C ASN A 45 -24.09 15.94 0.91
N THR A 46 -24.65 15.16 1.84
CA THR A 46 -24.76 13.69 1.74
C THR A 46 -25.81 13.23 0.73
N ASN A 47 -26.71 14.14 0.33
CA ASN A 47 -27.72 13.90 -0.70
C ASN A 47 -27.15 13.94 -2.13
N VAL A 48 -25.96 14.54 -2.31
CA VAL A 48 -25.31 14.64 -3.61
C VAL A 48 -24.18 13.63 -3.68
N ASP A 49 -24.49 12.48 -4.27
CA ASP A 49 -23.52 11.42 -4.53
C ASP A 49 -22.57 11.80 -5.68
N LYS A 50 -21.27 11.66 -5.46
CA LYS A 50 -20.20 11.98 -6.43
C LYS A 50 -19.48 10.72 -6.95
N GLY A 51 -20.06 9.54 -6.76
CA GLY A 51 -19.55 8.26 -7.23
C GLY A 51 -18.74 7.49 -6.19
N GLU A 52 -18.19 6.35 -6.59
CA GLU A 52 -17.49 5.44 -5.69
C GLU A 52 -16.07 5.90 -5.37
N VAL A 53 -15.58 5.51 -4.19
CA VAL A 53 -14.17 5.58 -3.85
C VAL A 53 -13.44 4.40 -4.50
N GLY A 54 -12.37 4.70 -5.22
CA GLY A 54 -11.54 3.69 -5.86
C GLY A 54 -10.60 2.94 -4.93
N THR A 55 -9.92 1.93 -5.46
CA THR A 55 -8.78 1.25 -4.81
C THR A 55 -7.53 2.11 -4.94
N ILE A 56 -7.50 3.23 -4.21
CA ILE A 56 -6.44 4.26 -4.31
C ILE A 56 -5.44 4.23 -3.16
N PHE A 57 -5.55 3.28 -2.23
CA PHE A 57 -4.63 3.09 -1.11
C PHE A 57 -3.63 1.96 -1.43
N GLY A 58 -3.12 1.94 -2.66
CA GLY A 58 -2.17 0.95 -3.13
C GLY A 58 -0.72 1.35 -2.86
N SER A 59 0.19 0.39 -3.05
CA SER A 59 1.63 0.63 -2.99
C SER A 59 2.38 -0.22 -4.00
N ASN A 60 3.47 0.33 -4.52
CA ASN A 60 4.35 -0.34 -5.46
C ASN A 60 5.43 -1.13 -4.72
N HIS A 61 5.55 -2.41 -5.07
CA HIS A 61 6.43 -3.36 -4.41
C HIS A 61 7.36 -4.02 -5.42
N ARG A 62 8.60 -4.27 -5.01
CA ARG A 62 9.67 -4.74 -5.90
C ARG A 62 10.20 -6.08 -5.45
N TYR A 63 10.72 -6.87 -6.39
CA TYR A 63 11.20 -8.24 -6.14
C TYR A 63 12.65 -8.31 -5.62
N ILE A 64 13.46 -7.31 -5.97
CA ILE A 64 14.91 -7.29 -5.71
C ILE A 64 15.22 -7.35 -4.21
N TYR A 65 16.37 -7.95 -3.87
CA TYR A 65 16.87 -8.06 -2.49
C TYR A 65 15.85 -8.72 -1.54
N GLY A 66 15.24 -9.83 -1.95
CA GLY A 66 14.24 -10.53 -1.16
C GLY A 66 12.98 -9.68 -0.90
N GLY A 67 12.59 -8.86 -1.88
CA GLY A 67 11.48 -7.92 -1.74
C GLY A 67 11.74 -6.86 -0.67
N PHE A 68 12.98 -6.38 -0.56
CA PHE A 68 13.40 -5.44 0.48
C PHE A 68 12.99 -5.89 1.89
N GLY A 69 13.27 -7.16 2.21
CA GLY A 69 12.99 -7.72 3.54
C GLY A 69 11.56 -8.23 3.71
N SER A 70 10.76 -8.22 2.64
CA SER A 70 9.49 -8.94 2.64
C SER A 70 9.68 -10.44 2.72
N TRP A 71 10.81 -10.94 2.21
CA TRP A 71 11.25 -12.32 2.36
C TRP A 71 12.34 -12.42 3.42
N ASN A 72 12.14 -13.32 4.39
CA ASN A 72 13.15 -13.70 5.36
C ASN A 72 13.83 -14.99 4.90
N SER A 73 15.06 -14.87 4.41
CA SER A 73 15.86 -16.00 3.92
C SER A 73 16.28 -16.97 5.01
N ALA A 74 16.37 -16.53 6.27
CA ALA A 74 16.74 -17.40 7.40
C ALA A 74 15.58 -18.34 7.80
N THR A 75 14.35 -17.88 7.68
CA THR A 75 13.15 -18.66 8.01
C THR A 75 12.42 -19.21 6.78
N ASN A 76 12.91 -18.88 5.58
CA ASN A 76 12.30 -19.21 4.30
C ASN A 76 10.80 -18.87 4.26
N SER A 77 10.45 -17.66 4.71
CA SER A 77 9.07 -17.22 4.83
C SER A 77 8.89 -15.72 4.64
N LEU A 78 7.67 -15.31 4.27
CA LEU A 78 7.28 -13.90 4.24
C LEU A 78 7.29 -13.30 5.65
N ASP A 79 7.85 -12.10 5.78
CA ASP A 79 7.90 -11.38 7.04
C ASP A 79 6.48 -11.04 7.54
N SER A 80 6.12 -11.58 8.71
CA SER A 80 4.79 -11.38 9.29
C SER A 80 4.56 -9.96 9.77
N LYS A 81 5.61 -9.26 10.23
CA LYS A 81 5.48 -7.90 10.75
C LYS A 81 5.20 -6.92 9.61
N LEU A 82 5.84 -7.09 8.46
CA LEU A 82 5.48 -6.32 7.28
C LEU A 82 4.02 -6.58 6.85
N ILE A 83 3.56 -7.84 6.88
CA ILE A 83 2.17 -8.17 6.56
C ILE A 83 1.19 -7.47 7.51
N ASP A 84 1.51 -7.46 8.81
CA ASP A 84 0.70 -6.77 9.81
C ASP A 84 0.70 -5.26 9.56
N GLU A 85 1.84 -4.66 9.21
CA GLU A 85 1.92 -3.25 8.83
C GLU A 85 1.09 -2.93 7.56
N VAL A 86 1.13 -3.78 6.54
CA VAL A 86 0.31 -3.63 5.33
C VAL A 86 -1.18 -3.59 5.68
N LYS A 87 -1.65 -4.48 6.56
CA LYS A 87 -3.04 -4.52 7.03
C LYS A 87 -3.39 -3.34 7.92
N ASN A 88 -2.56 -3.06 8.92
CA ASN A 88 -2.81 -2.03 9.92
C ASN A 88 -2.89 -0.64 9.31
N ASN A 89 -2.15 -0.40 8.21
CA ASN A 89 -2.18 0.85 7.46
C ASN A 89 -3.16 0.84 6.27
N GLY A 90 -3.97 -0.23 6.14
CA GLY A 90 -5.05 -0.34 5.15
C GLY A 90 -4.60 -0.27 3.69
N ILE A 91 -3.38 -0.74 3.41
CA ILE A 91 -2.89 -0.86 2.03
C ILE A 91 -3.68 -1.96 1.33
N ASN A 92 -4.42 -1.60 0.29
CA ASN A 92 -5.42 -2.47 -0.33
C ASN A 92 -5.10 -2.88 -1.76
N MET A 93 -3.95 -2.48 -2.29
CA MET A 93 -3.43 -2.93 -3.58
C MET A 93 -1.90 -2.99 -3.52
N LEU A 94 -1.32 -4.01 -4.12
CA LEU A 94 0.13 -4.16 -4.22
C LEU A 94 0.53 -4.39 -5.67
N ARG A 95 1.32 -3.48 -6.22
CA ARG A 95 1.91 -3.60 -7.56
C ARG A 95 3.23 -4.38 -7.51
N PHE A 96 3.46 -5.28 -8.46
CA PHE A 96 4.64 -6.16 -8.53
C PHE A 96 4.99 -6.48 -9.99
N PRO A 97 6.25 -6.71 -10.37
CA PRO A 97 7.51 -6.50 -9.63
C PRO A 97 7.91 -5.02 -9.53
N GLY A 98 7.04 -4.11 -9.97
CA GLY A 98 7.02 -2.69 -9.61
C GLY A 98 8.18 -1.82 -10.12
N GLY A 99 7.85 -0.78 -10.87
CA GLY A 99 8.82 0.21 -11.38
C GLY A 99 9.73 -0.34 -12.47
N THR A 100 10.84 0.38 -12.72
CA THR A 100 11.74 0.11 -13.86
C THR A 100 12.36 -1.29 -13.86
N VAL A 101 12.43 -1.97 -12.71
CA VAL A 101 12.95 -3.35 -12.63
C VAL A 101 12.03 -4.37 -13.29
N ALA A 102 10.76 -4.02 -13.56
CA ALA A 102 9.82 -4.89 -14.25
C ALA A 102 10.18 -5.14 -15.72
N ASN A 103 10.81 -4.18 -16.40
CA ASN A 103 11.08 -4.23 -17.85
C ASN A 103 12.13 -5.29 -18.25
N LYS A 104 12.80 -5.93 -17.30
CA LYS A 104 13.73 -7.07 -17.54
C LYS A 104 13.44 -8.27 -16.63
N TYR A 105 12.30 -8.26 -15.93
CA TYR A 105 11.99 -9.29 -14.95
C TYR A 105 11.51 -10.57 -15.63
N LYS A 106 12.30 -11.64 -15.54
CA LYS A 106 11.89 -12.98 -15.98
C LYS A 106 11.28 -13.73 -14.81
N TRP A 107 9.94 -13.77 -14.76
CA TRP A 107 9.17 -14.27 -13.62
C TRP A 107 9.39 -15.77 -13.37
N GLN A 108 9.65 -16.57 -14.41
CA GLN A 108 9.89 -18.02 -14.28
C GLN A 108 11.15 -18.33 -13.48
N ARG A 109 12.09 -17.38 -13.38
CA ARG A 109 13.30 -17.52 -12.55
C ARG A 109 13.04 -17.35 -11.06
N GLY A 110 11.86 -16.85 -10.69
CA GLY A 110 11.45 -16.57 -9.32
C GLY A 110 10.38 -17.50 -8.77
N ILE A 111 10.07 -18.61 -9.44
CA ILE A 111 9.11 -19.62 -8.95
C ILE A 111 9.83 -20.90 -8.54
N GLY A 112 9.24 -21.66 -7.62
CA GLY A 112 9.79 -22.94 -7.18
C GLY A 112 10.76 -22.93 -6.01
N PRO A 113 11.43 -24.06 -5.73
CA PRO A 113 12.42 -24.19 -4.67
C PRO A 113 13.51 -23.15 -4.82
N HIS A 114 13.79 -22.39 -3.76
CA HIS A 114 14.72 -21.25 -3.78
C HIS A 114 16.12 -21.66 -4.22
N GLU A 115 16.58 -22.85 -3.84
CA GLU A 115 17.86 -23.43 -4.22
C GLU A 115 18.01 -23.71 -5.72
N GLU A 116 16.89 -23.81 -6.45
CA GLU A 116 16.87 -24.04 -7.90
C GLU A 116 16.61 -22.75 -8.70
N ARG A 117 16.26 -21.64 -8.02
CA ARG A 117 15.98 -20.36 -8.66
C ARG A 117 17.24 -19.74 -9.26
N LYS A 118 17.09 -19.20 -10.47
CA LYS A 118 18.15 -18.49 -11.19
C LYS A 118 18.09 -17.01 -10.86
N GLN A 119 19.22 -16.31 -10.87
CA GLN A 119 19.23 -14.85 -10.69
C GLN A 119 18.58 -14.12 -11.87
N ASN A 120 17.89 -13.02 -11.59
CA ASN A 120 17.48 -12.03 -12.59
C ASN A 120 18.60 -11.00 -12.79
N VAL A 121 18.43 -10.06 -13.71
CA VAL A 121 19.38 -8.98 -13.93
C VAL A 121 18.78 -7.67 -13.49
N HIS A 122 19.51 -6.92 -12.67
CA HIS A 122 19.11 -5.60 -12.23
C HIS A 122 19.09 -4.66 -13.43
N GLY A 123 17.96 -4.01 -13.69
CA GLY A 123 17.84 -3.23 -14.92
C GLY A 123 18.77 -2.01 -15.02
N LYS A 124 19.24 -1.43 -13.88
CA LYS A 124 20.11 -0.23 -13.83
C LYS A 124 21.57 -0.58 -14.01
N THR A 125 22.01 -1.54 -13.20
CA THR A 125 23.41 -1.86 -12.99
C THR A 125 23.84 -2.96 -13.95
N GLY A 126 22.88 -3.75 -14.45
CA GLY A 126 23.15 -4.96 -15.23
C GLY A 126 23.67 -6.11 -14.37
N GLU A 127 23.73 -5.94 -13.05
CA GLU A 127 24.28 -6.94 -12.14
C GLU A 127 23.26 -8.06 -11.83
N PRO A 128 23.72 -9.31 -11.63
CA PRO A 128 22.85 -10.39 -11.18
C PRO A 128 22.17 -10.04 -9.85
N THR A 129 20.88 -10.33 -9.74
CA THR A 129 20.06 -10.06 -8.55
C THR A 129 19.31 -11.31 -8.13
N SER A 130 19.25 -11.55 -6.82
CA SER A 130 18.53 -12.70 -6.26
C SER A 130 17.03 -12.65 -6.58
N ASN A 131 16.42 -13.84 -6.60
CA ASN A 131 14.99 -14.05 -6.87
C ASN A 131 14.32 -14.74 -5.67
N ASP A 132 14.75 -14.38 -4.47
CA ASP A 132 14.25 -14.95 -3.22
C ASP A 132 12.78 -14.57 -2.96
N TYR A 133 12.37 -13.40 -3.49
CA TYR A 133 10.98 -12.96 -3.55
C TYR A 133 10.52 -12.94 -5.01
N GLY A 134 9.62 -13.83 -5.38
CA GLY A 134 9.08 -13.97 -6.72
C GLY A 134 7.55 -14.09 -6.72
N PRO A 135 6.95 -14.65 -7.79
CA PRO A 135 5.50 -14.69 -7.94
C PRO A 135 4.77 -15.45 -6.83
N ASP A 136 5.36 -16.52 -6.30
CA ASP A 136 4.75 -17.32 -5.23
C ASP A 136 4.70 -16.52 -3.91
N GLU A 137 5.80 -15.85 -3.56
CA GLU A 137 5.89 -14.99 -2.38
C GLU A 137 4.95 -13.78 -2.50
N TYR A 138 4.91 -13.15 -3.68
CA TYR A 138 3.96 -12.07 -3.96
C TYR A 138 2.51 -12.55 -3.86
N GLY A 139 2.17 -13.68 -4.46
CA GLY A 139 0.83 -14.27 -4.39
C GLY A 139 0.42 -14.60 -2.95
N GLN A 140 1.37 -15.06 -2.12
CA GLN A 140 1.15 -15.28 -0.70
C GLN A 140 0.99 -13.97 0.08
N MET A 141 1.73 -12.90 -0.27
CA MET A 141 1.54 -11.57 0.30
C MET A 141 0.12 -11.07 0.02
N ILE A 142 -0.37 -11.20 -1.21
CA ILE A 142 -1.75 -10.88 -1.61
C ILE A 142 -2.77 -11.66 -0.79
N LYS A 143 -2.63 -12.99 -0.68
CA LYS A 143 -3.54 -13.83 0.12
C LYS A 143 -3.54 -13.47 1.60
N ARG A 144 -2.36 -13.23 2.18
CA ARG A 144 -2.22 -12.97 3.62
C ARG A 144 -2.68 -11.58 4.00
N THR A 145 -2.53 -10.58 3.13
CA THR A 145 -2.91 -9.18 3.38
C THR A 145 -4.37 -8.89 2.99
N GLY A 146 -4.90 -9.59 1.99
CA GLY A 146 -6.19 -9.28 1.37
C GLY A 146 -6.12 -8.13 0.36
N ALA A 147 -4.93 -7.61 0.06
CA ALA A 147 -4.73 -6.58 -0.95
C ALA A 147 -5.08 -7.11 -2.36
N VAL A 148 -5.48 -6.22 -3.26
CA VAL A 148 -5.71 -6.57 -4.66
C VAL A 148 -4.37 -6.64 -5.40
N GLY A 149 -4.17 -7.72 -6.16
CA GLY A 149 -2.95 -7.90 -6.95
C GLY A 149 -2.93 -7.09 -8.25
N ASN A 150 -1.81 -6.44 -8.52
CA ASN A 150 -1.48 -5.71 -9.73
C ASN A 150 -0.09 -6.14 -10.24
N VAL A 151 -0.03 -6.80 -11.40
CA VAL A 151 1.22 -7.36 -11.95
C VAL A 151 1.66 -6.62 -13.20
N VAL A 152 2.95 -6.32 -13.31
CA VAL A 152 3.58 -5.78 -14.51
C VAL A 152 4.27 -6.91 -15.27
N VAL A 153 3.94 -7.08 -16.55
CA VAL A 153 4.59 -8.04 -17.45
C VAL A 153 5.64 -7.35 -18.30
N ASP A 154 6.67 -8.10 -18.66
CA ASP A 154 7.72 -7.66 -19.58
C ASP A 154 7.13 -7.40 -20.98
N ALA A 155 7.27 -6.16 -21.46
CA ALA A 155 6.84 -5.70 -22.77
C ALA A 155 8.00 -5.44 -23.73
N SER A 156 9.23 -5.82 -23.37
CA SER A 156 10.43 -5.64 -24.22
C SER A 156 10.42 -6.51 -25.48
N GLY A 157 9.40 -7.36 -25.70
CA GLY A 157 9.32 -8.27 -26.84
C GLY A 157 10.49 -9.27 -26.91
N TRP A 158 11.37 -9.28 -25.91
CA TRP A 158 12.59 -10.05 -25.90
C TRP A 158 12.35 -11.37 -25.17
N SER A 159 12.11 -12.43 -25.94
CA SER A 159 12.16 -13.83 -25.49
C SER A 159 13.60 -14.30 -25.23
N GLY A 160 14.57 -13.37 -25.16
CA GLY A 160 15.98 -13.67 -25.18
C GLY A 160 16.46 -14.47 -23.98
N GLY A 161 16.57 -15.78 -24.21
CA GLY A 161 17.56 -16.62 -23.57
C GLY A 161 17.04 -17.89 -22.95
N GLN A 162 15.73 -18.10 -22.85
CA GLN A 162 15.20 -19.25 -22.11
C GLN A 162 14.00 -19.86 -22.82
N CYS A 163 14.28 -20.48 -23.96
CA CYS A 163 13.39 -21.43 -24.59
C CYS A 163 13.19 -22.62 -23.63
N LEU A 164 11.95 -22.83 -23.16
CA LEU A 164 11.61 -24.01 -22.36
C LEU A 164 11.65 -25.22 -23.29
N GLY A 165 12.68 -26.04 -23.14
CA GLY A 165 12.74 -27.35 -23.75
C GLY A 165 11.80 -28.31 -23.04
N LYS A 166 11.40 -29.31 -23.80
CA LYS A 166 10.39 -30.32 -23.46
C LYS A 166 10.54 -30.81 -22.01
N ILE A 167 9.40 -30.94 -21.34
CA ILE A 167 9.24 -31.71 -20.10
C ILE A 167 9.87 -33.09 -20.34
N ASN A 168 10.93 -33.43 -19.61
CA ASN A 168 11.45 -34.81 -19.57
C ASN A 168 10.68 -35.58 -18.49
N PRO A 169 9.66 -36.39 -18.80
CA PRO A 169 8.82 -37.04 -17.79
C PRO A 169 9.57 -38.07 -16.91
N ASN A 170 10.86 -38.35 -17.18
CA ASN A 170 11.66 -39.34 -16.47
C ASN A 170 12.77 -38.75 -15.59
N ALA A 171 12.83 -37.42 -15.39
CA ALA A 171 13.87 -36.83 -14.55
C ALA A 171 13.50 -36.93 -13.05
N PRO A 172 14.48 -37.09 -12.14
CA PRO A 172 14.25 -37.49 -10.75
C PRO A 172 13.59 -36.42 -9.87
N SER A 173 13.44 -35.18 -10.35
CA SER A 173 12.60 -34.14 -9.76
C SER A 173 11.77 -33.43 -10.84
N GLU A 174 10.58 -32.93 -10.50
CA GLU A 174 9.72 -32.21 -11.45
C GLU A 174 10.39 -30.95 -12.04
N TRP A 175 11.37 -30.39 -11.33
CA TRP A 175 12.18 -29.25 -11.77
C TRP A 175 13.29 -29.62 -12.74
N SER A 176 13.87 -30.81 -12.60
CA SER A 176 14.80 -31.36 -13.61
C SER A 176 14.12 -31.67 -14.96
N ASN A 177 12.78 -31.58 -15.02
CA ASN A 177 12.00 -31.70 -16.25
C ASN A 177 12.00 -30.41 -17.08
N LEU A 178 12.23 -29.23 -16.49
CA LEU A 178 12.33 -27.95 -17.20
C LEU A 178 13.75 -27.81 -17.80
N GLN A 179 14.01 -28.54 -18.90
CA GLN A 179 15.27 -28.39 -19.63
C GLN A 179 15.19 -27.19 -20.55
N TRP A 180 16.09 -26.22 -20.46
CA TRP A 180 16.08 -25.06 -21.36
C TRP A 180 16.70 -25.46 -22.72
N SER A 181 15.92 -25.44 -23.81
CA SER A 181 16.38 -25.85 -25.15
C SER A 181 15.96 -24.86 -26.23
N SER A 182 16.86 -24.46 -27.12
CA SER A 182 16.67 -23.45 -28.18
C SER A 182 15.59 -23.75 -29.25
N SER A 183 14.83 -24.84 -29.10
CA SER A 183 13.88 -25.35 -30.10
C SER A 183 12.40 -25.00 -29.84
N SER A 184 12.06 -24.34 -28.72
CA SER A 184 10.67 -24.01 -28.34
C SER A 184 10.58 -22.76 -27.44
N CYS A 185 10.89 -21.59 -28.00
CA CYS A 185 10.73 -20.31 -27.31
C CYS A 185 9.26 -19.82 -27.37
N LEU A 186 8.73 -19.34 -26.23
CA LEU A 186 7.46 -18.62 -26.18
C LEU A 186 7.64 -17.20 -26.74
N SER A 187 6.61 -16.66 -27.38
CA SER A 187 6.53 -15.23 -27.70
C SER A 187 6.25 -14.39 -26.45
N GLY A 188 6.43 -13.07 -26.49
CA GLY A 188 6.19 -12.19 -25.34
C GLY A 188 4.74 -12.24 -24.83
N ALA A 189 3.77 -12.27 -25.74
CA ALA A 189 2.36 -12.46 -25.43
C ALA A 189 2.07 -13.83 -24.81
N GLN A 190 2.74 -14.89 -25.29
CA GLN A 190 2.63 -16.23 -24.72
C GLN A 190 3.27 -16.30 -23.32
N GLU A 191 4.38 -15.61 -23.07
CA GLU A 191 4.99 -15.50 -21.74
C GLU A 191 4.06 -14.79 -20.75
N ALA A 192 3.42 -13.69 -21.18
CA ALA A 192 2.45 -12.97 -20.36
C ALA A 192 1.21 -13.84 -20.06
N ALA A 193 0.69 -14.55 -21.07
CA ALA A 193 -0.40 -15.50 -20.88
C ALA A 193 -0.02 -16.67 -19.96
N ALA A 194 1.20 -17.21 -20.07
CA ALA A 194 1.73 -18.23 -19.17
C ALA A 194 1.81 -17.71 -17.72
N PHE A 195 2.15 -16.44 -17.54
CA PHE A 195 2.17 -15.84 -16.21
C PHE A 195 0.75 -15.71 -15.62
N VAL A 196 -0.23 -15.30 -16.43
CA VAL A 196 -1.65 -15.31 -16.03
C VAL A 196 -2.11 -16.73 -15.68
N ALA A 197 -1.74 -17.73 -16.49
CA ALA A 197 -2.10 -19.13 -16.26
C ALA A 197 -1.51 -19.66 -14.95
N TYR A 198 -0.25 -19.33 -14.67
CA TYR A 198 0.42 -19.65 -13.42
C TYR A 198 -0.28 -18.99 -12.24
N MET A 199 -0.57 -17.68 -12.30
CA MET A 199 -1.11 -16.93 -11.16
C MET A 199 -2.61 -17.17 -10.92
N ASN A 200 -3.42 -17.38 -11.97
CA ASN A 200 -4.88 -17.38 -11.90
C ASN A 200 -5.54 -18.70 -12.35
N GLY A 201 -4.85 -19.52 -13.15
CA GLY A 201 -5.44 -20.71 -13.76
C GLY A 201 -5.69 -21.87 -12.80
N ARG A 202 -6.59 -22.78 -13.16
CA ARG A 202 -6.78 -24.06 -12.48
C ARG A 202 -6.20 -25.20 -13.34
N PRO A 203 -5.59 -26.24 -12.75
CA PRO A 203 -4.91 -27.30 -13.51
C PRO A 203 -5.78 -27.99 -14.58
N GLN A 204 -7.09 -28.07 -14.35
CA GLN A 204 -8.07 -28.70 -15.25
C GLN A 204 -8.47 -27.83 -16.45
N ASP A 205 -8.15 -26.53 -16.44
CA ASP A 205 -8.58 -25.61 -17.48
C ASP A 205 -7.71 -25.82 -18.74
N SER A 206 -8.30 -25.97 -19.91
CA SER A 206 -7.51 -26.28 -21.13
C SER A 206 -6.65 -25.11 -21.62
N ASN A 207 -6.99 -23.87 -21.23
CA ASN A 207 -6.34 -22.64 -21.67
C ASN A 207 -5.10 -22.26 -20.83
N VAL A 208 -4.77 -23.03 -19.78
CA VAL A 208 -3.56 -22.82 -18.97
C VAL A 208 -2.34 -23.59 -19.51
N VAL A 209 -2.53 -24.38 -20.57
CA VAL A 209 -1.47 -25.11 -21.26
C VAL A 209 -0.88 -24.24 -22.36
N ILE A 210 0.29 -23.67 -22.13
CA ILE A 210 0.95 -22.72 -23.03
C ILE A 210 2.38 -23.19 -23.28
N GLY A 211 2.77 -23.30 -24.55
CA GLY A 211 4.05 -23.92 -24.93
C GLY A 211 4.16 -25.41 -24.57
N GLY A 212 3.03 -26.08 -24.37
CA GLY A 212 2.99 -27.48 -23.93
C GLY A 212 3.19 -27.69 -22.42
N ILE A 213 3.21 -26.62 -21.63
CA ILE A 213 3.35 -26.67 -20.16
C ILE A 213 2.03 -26.26 -19.51
N ASN A 214 1.54 -27.08 -18.57
CA ASN A 214 0.42 -26.72 -17.71
C ASN A 214 0.94 -25.83 -16.56
N TRP A 215 0.80 -24.51 -16.72
CA TRP A 215 1.34 -23.54 -15.77
C TRP A 215 0.60 -23.52 -14.44
N ALA A 216 -0.70 -23.84 -14.44
CA ALA A 216 -1.46 -23.95 -13.21
C ALA A 216 -1.06 -25.18 -12.40
N GLU A 217 -0.79 -26.32 -13.05
CA GLU A 217 -0.28 -27.53 -12.40
C GLU A 217 1.13 -27.32 -11.84
N LEU A 218 2.00 -26.62 -12.58
CA LEU A 218 3.31 -26.23 -12.06
C LEU A 218 3.19 -25.41 -10.77
N ARG A 219 2.27 -24.43 -10.71
CA ARG A 219 1.98 -23.69 -9.46
C ARG A 219 1.58 -24.64 -8.33
N VAL A 220 0.67 -25.59 -8.59
CA VAL A 220 0.24 -26.58 -7.58
C VAL A 220 1.42 -27.39 -7.06
N ASN A 221 2.30 -27.84 -7.96
CA ASN A 221 3.49 -28.64 -7.61
C ASN A 221 4.52 -27.83 -6.81
N ASN A 222 4.49 -26.50 -6.94
CA ASN A 222 5.28 -25.58 -6.11
C ASN A 222 4.69 -25.37 -4.71
N GLY A 223 3.68 -26.16 -4.34
CA GLY A 223 2.97 -26.09 -3.06
C GLY A 223 1.83 -25.07 -3.03
N GLN A 224 1.48 -24.48 -4.17
CA GLN A 224 0.57 -23.34 -4.27
C GLN A 224 -0.74 -23.75 -4.96
N VAL A 225 -1.57 -24.51 -4.24
CA VAL A 225 -2.77 -25.17 -4.79
C VAL A 225 -3.77 -24.16 -5.38
N GLU A 226 -4.18 -23.20 -4.57
CA GLU A 226 -5.21 -22.23 -4.95
C GLU A 226 -4.65 -21.10 -5.84
N PRO A 227 -5.36 -20.68 -6.91
CA PRO A 227 -5.00 -19.50 -7.67
C PRO A 227 -4.89 -18.24 -6.80
N TYR A 228 -3.98 -17.34 -7.13
CA TYR A 228 -3.79 -16.07 -6.45
C TYR A 228 -4.81 -15.00 -6.87
N LYS A 229 -5.47 -15.18 -8.02
CA LYS A 229 -6.56 -14.32 -8.52
C LYS A 229 -6.14 -12.86 -8.70
N ILE A 230 -4.98 -12.65 -9.32
CA ILE A 230 -4.46 -11.33 -9.65
C ILE A 230 -5.41 -10.63 -10.63
N LYS A 231 -5.85 -9.43 -10.27
CA LYS A 231 -6.91 -8.72 -11.01
C LYS A 231 -6.36 -7.80 -12.08
N TYR A 232 -5.35 -7.00 -11.76
CA TYR A 232 -4.84 -5.95 -12.64
C TYR A 232 -3.50 -6.37 -13.24
N TRP A 233 -3.33 -6.14 -14.54
CA TRP A 233 -2.13 -6.48 -15.27
C TRP A 233 -1.70 -5.30 -16.14
N GLU A 234 -0.43 -4.94 -16.10
CA GLU A 234 0.18 -3.87 -16.88
C GLU A 234 1.15 -4.47 -17.88
N VAL A 235 1.08 -4.04 -19.14
CA VAL A 235 2.02 -4.48 -20.17
C VAL A 235 3.13 -3.45 -20.29
N GLY A 236 4.27 -3.72 -19.63
CA GLY A 236 5.43 -2.83 -19.53
C GLY A 236 5.38 -1.82 -18.37
N ASN A 237 6.41 -0.99 -18.23
CA ASN A 237 6.49 0.12 -17.27
C ASN A 237 7.19 1.35 -17.90
N GLU A 238 6.55 2.53 -17.87
CA GLU A 238 7.17 3.83 -18.23
C GLU A 238 7.87 3.89 -19.59
N MET A 239 7.35 3.13 -20.55
CA MET A 239 8.01 2.92 -21.84
C MET A 239 7.94 4.15 -22.78
N ASP A 240 7.24 5.22 -22.38
CA ASP A 240 7.04 6.47 -23.12
C ASP A 240 7.93 7.65 -22.64
N LEU A 241 8.64 7.51 -21.51
CA LEU A 241 9.55 8.52 -20.98
C LEU A 241 10.89 8.57 -21.75
N GLY A 242 10.86 9.10 -22.97
CA GLY A 242 12.07 9.41 -23.74
C GLY A 242 12.96 10.42 -23.02
N GLY A 243 14.26 10.11 -22.86
CA GLY A 243 15.24 11.04 -22.27
C GLY A 243 15.90 10.63 -20.94
N GLY A 244 15.94 9.35 -20.56
CA GLY A 244 16.80 8.92 -19.44
C GLY A 244 16.53 7.54 -18.84
N GLN A 245 15.32 6.99 -19.00
CA GLN A 245 15.08 5.57 -18.66
C GLN A 245 15.66 4.61 -19.69
N GLU A 246 16.11 5.15 -20.81
CA GLU A 246 16.98 4.49 -21.76
C GLU A 246 18.29 3.99 -21.12
N GLU A 247 18.73 4.44 -19.94
CA GLU A 247 19.85 3.77 -19.23
C GLU A 247 19.54 2.30 -18.89
N TRP A 248 18.26 1.99 -18.66
CA TRP A 248 17.77 0.65 -18.38
C TRP A 248 17.50 -0.15 -19.66
N LEU A 249 17.37 0.54 -20.81
CA LEU A 249 16.98 -0.02 -22.12
C LEU A 249 17.95 0.37 -23.28
N GLY A 250 19.15 0.85 -22.97
CA GLY A 250 20.28 1.13 -23.86
C GLY A 250 20.43 2.53 -24.52
N SER A 251 20.70 3.63 -23.78
CA SER A 251 21.22 4.87 -24.41
C SER A 251 22.30 5.69 -23.71
N SER A 252 22.83 5.30 -22.56
CA SER A 252 24.08 5.91 -22.09
C SER A 252 25.27 5.01 -22.41
N ASN A 253 26.43 5.61 -22.69
CA ASN A 253 27.72 4.97 -23.01
C ASN A 253 28.29 4.07 -21.90
N ALA A 254 27.44 3.42 -21.10
CA ALA A 254 27.84 2.49 -20.07
C ALA A 254 28.11 1.11 -20.70
N GLU A 255 29.33 0.62 -20.50
CA GLU A 255 29.70 -0.77 -20.77
C GLU A 255 28.88 -1.67 -19.83
N HIS A 256 27.92 -2.39 -20.38
CA HIS A 256 27.13 -3.33 -19.59
C HIS A 256 27.55 -4.76 -19.91
N LYS A 257 27.83 -5.52 -18.85
CA LYS A 257 28.15 -6.96 -18.91
C LYS A 257 26.83 -7.71 -19.05
N TYR A 258 26.58 -8.39 -20.17
CA TYR A 258 25.43 -9.30 -20.23
C TYR A 258 25.86 -10.66 -20.76
N LEU A 259 25.73 -11.68 -19.90
CA LEU A 259 25.71 -13.09 -20.28
C LEU A 259 24.34 -13.64 -19.90
N TRP A 260 23.42 -13.66 -20.84
CA TRP A 260 22.17 -14.40 -20.68
C TRP A 260 22.37 -15.80 -21.25
N GLY A 261 22.69 -16.77 -20.39
CA GLY A 261 22.80 -18.19 -20.73
C GLY A 261 22.95 -19.06 -19.48
N ASP A 262 22.52 -20.31 -19.57
CA ASP A 262 22.66 -21.34 -18.53
C ASP A 262 24.10 -21.87 -18.37
N GLU A 263 25.08 -21.13 -18.89
CA GLU A 263 26.49 -21.45 -18.70
C GLU A 263 26.94 -20.89 -17.36
N PRO A 264 27.77 -21.61 -16.58
CA PRO A 264 28.38 -21.05 -15.39
C PRO A 264 29.04 -19.72 -15.75
N ALA A 265 28.92 -18.72 -14.86
CA ALA A 265 29.68 -17.47 -14.99
C ALA A 265 31.11 -17.82 -15.41
N PRO A 266 31.68 -17.18 -16.46
CA PRO A 266 33.03 -17.48 -16.88
C PRO A 266 33.91 -17.40 -15.63
N VAL A 267 34.76 -18.42 -15.47
CA VAL A 267 35.72 -18.56 -14.37
C VAL A 267 36.34 -17.19 -14.12
N SER A 268 36.32 -16.74 -12.87
CA SER A 268 36.49 -15.33 -12.50
C SER A 268 37.59 -14.64 -13.31
N GLY A 269 37.20 -13.67 -14.14
CA GLY A 269 38.14 -12.73 -14.74
C GLY A 269 37.98 -12.46 -16.24
N THR A 270 37.26 -13.28 -17.01
CA THR A 270 36.96 -12.92 -18.42
C THR A 270 35.71 -12.05 -18.44
N VAL A 271 35.89 -10.72 -18.44
CA VAL A 271 34.79 -9.76 -18.52
C VAL A 271 34.48 -9.50 -20.00
N TYR A 272 33.32 -9.93 -20.48
CA TYR A 272 32.82 -9.54 -21.80
C TYR A 272 32.13 -8.17 -21.70
N HIS A 273 32.68 -7.17 -22.40
CA HIS A 273 32.16 -5.80 -22.40
C HIS A 273 31.28 -5.60 -23.66
N SER A 274 29.97 -5.47 -23.47
CA SER A 274 29.06 -5.01 -24.54
C SER A 274 28.70 -3.54 -24.32
N SER A 275 28.93 -2.71 -25.34
CA SER A 275 28.53 -1.30 -25.35
C SER A 275 27.35 -1.14 -26.31
N TYR A 276 26.15 -0.97 -25.78
CA TYR A 276 24.91 -0.90 -26.57
C TYR A 276 24.73 0.50 -27.13
N ASN A 277 25.21 0.74 -28.36
CA ASN A 277 25.22 2.09 -28.91
C ASN A 277 23.94 2.52 -29.65
N ARG A 278 22.91 1.67 -29.80
CA ARG A 278 21.54 2.09 -30.18
C ARG A 278 20.52 0.95 -30.09
N GLN A 279 19.44 1.21 -29.33
CA GLN A 279 18.16 0.48 -29.29
C GLN A 279 18.23 -1.01 -28.92
N LEU A 280 18.16 -1.28 -27.61
CA LEU A 280 17.51 -2.50 -27.08
C LEU A 280 16.06 -2.25 -26.64
N ALA A 281 15.66 -0.98 -26.48
CA ALA A 281 14.30 -0.62 -26.14
C ALA A 281 13.37 -0.88 -27.35
N VAL A 282 12.34 -1.70 -27.14
CA VAL A 282 11.11 -1.59 -27.93
C VAL A 282 10.60 -0.17 -27.72
N GLY A 283 10.83 0.69 -28.71
CA GLY A 283 10.29 2.04 -28.69
C GLY A 283 8.78 2.00 -28.88
N PHE A 284 8.13 3.12 -28.63
CA PHE A 284 6.70 3.29 -28.90
C PHE A 284 6.27 2.75 -30.28
N ASN A 285 7.11 2.96 -31.32
CA ASN A 285 6.84 2.48 -32.68
C ASN A 285 6.98 0.97 -32.88
N ASP A 286 7.69 0.27 -32.00
CA ASP A 286 7.91 -1.17 -32.05
C ASP A 286 6.77 -1.94 -31.35
N PHE A 287 5.95 -1.25 -30.56
CA PHE A 287 4.83 -1.81 -29.79
C PHE A 287 3.45 -1.33 -30.30
N ARG A 288 3.38 -0.99 -31.60
CA ARG A 288 2.14 -0.62 -32.29
C ARG A 288 1.08 -1.73 -32.23
N PRO A 289 -0.21 -1.43 -32.45
CA PRO A 289 -1.27 -2.43 -32.44
C PRO A 289 -1.05 -3.61 -33.39
N ARG A 290 -0.27 -3.42 -34.47
CA ARG A 290 0.21 -4.46 -35.40
C ARG A 290 1.70 -4.25 -35.66
N ALA A 291 2.49 -5.31 -35.52
CA ALA A 291 3.95 -5.26 -35.62
C ALA A 291 4.47 -4.61 -36.93
N GLY A 292 5.52 -3.80 -36.81
CA GLY A 292 6.30 -3.23 -37.92
C GLY A 292 7.78 -3.58 -37.79
N THR A 293 8.51 -3.58 -38.91
CA THR A 293 9.95 -3.86 -38.97
C THR A 293 10.76 -2.79 -38.23
N SER A 294 11.60 -3.17 -37.26
CA SER A 294 12.56 -2.26 -36.61
C SER A 294 14.01 -2.65 -36.90
N THR A 295 14.89 -1.66 -37.04
CA THR A 295 16.32 -1.87 -37.32
C THR A 295 17.14 -1.51 -36.08
N ALA A 296 17.84 -2.47 -35.49
CA ALA A 296 18.71 -2.27 -34.34
C ALA A 296 20.19 -2.43 -34.72
N ASN A 297 21.07 -1.70 -34.01
CA ASN A 297 22.52 -1.72 -34.21
C ASN A 297 23.21 -2.02 -32.87
N LEU A 298 23.88 -3.15 -32.78
CA LEU A 298 24.53 -3.61 -31.55
C LEU A 298 26.04 -3.68 -31.71
N GLU A 299 26.77 -3.03 -30.80
CA GLU A 299 28.24 -3.03 -30.76
C GLU A 299 28.74 -3.87 -29.59
N TYR A 300 29.76 -4.67 -29.87
CA TYR A 300 30.44 -5.51 -28.90
C TYR A 300 31.93 -5.17 -28.91
N GLN A 301 32.53 -4.89 -27.74
CA GLN A 301 33.95 -4.55 -27.61
C GLN A 301 34.75 -5.71 -27.02
N VAL A 302 35.84 -6.09 -27.69
CA VAL A 302 36.81 -7.04 -27.14
C VAL A 302 37.76 -6.27 -26.22
N LYS A 303 37.47 -6.23 -24.91
CA LYS A 303 38.40 -5.66 -23.92
C LYS A 303 39.17 -6.78 -23.22
N GLU A 304 40.50 -6.68 -23.24
CA GLU A 304 41.38 -7.50 -22.42
C GLU A 304 41.81 -6.69 -21.20
N THR A 305 41.43 -7.15 -20.00
CA THR A 305 41.76 -6.49 -18.73
C THR A 305 42.66 -7.43 -17.92
N PRO A 306 43.81 -6.96 -17.38
CA PRO A 306 44.59 -7.76 -16.45
C PRO A 306 43.78 -8.09 -15.20
N ALA A 307 43.98 -9.28 -14.64
CA ALA A 307 43.34 -9.69 -13.38
C ALA A 307 44.09 -9.20 -12.15
N GLU A 308 45.42 -9.07 -12.23
CA GLU A 308 46.26 -8.67 -11.10
C GLU A 308 47.56 -7.99 -11.57
N ILE A 309 47.93 -6.87 -10.92
CA ILE A 309 49.23 -6.20 -11.11
C ILE A 309 50.01 -6.35 -9.80
N LYS A 310 51.24 -6.89 -9.84
CA LYS A 310 52.13 -6.98 -8.67
C LYS A 310 53.45 -6.26 -8.92
N VAL A 311 53.93 -5.53 -7.92
CA VAL A 311 55.28 -4.94 -7.88
C VAL A 311 56.01 -5.51 -6.68
N ASN A 312 57.15 -6.18 -6.90
CA ASN A 312 57.91 -6.92 -5.87
C ASN A 312 57.03 -7.87 -5.04
N GLY A 313 56.06 -8.53 -5.69
CA GLY A 313 55.14 -9.47 -5.06
C GLY A 313 53.97 -8.87 -4.29
N GLN A 314 53.90 -7.53 -4.12
CA GLN A 314 52.73 -6.86 -3.55
C GLN A 314 51.68 -6.56 -4.62
N THR A 315 50.41 -6.86 -4.35
CA THR A 315 49.28 -6.60 -5.24
C THR A 315 48.90 -5.12 -5.26
N TRP A 316 48.79 -4.55 -6.46
CA TRP A 316 48.39 -3.18 -6.73
C TRP A 316 46.96 -3.15 -7.27
N THR A 317 46.14 -2.27 -6.70
CA THR A 317 44.74 -2.14 -7.09
C THR A 317 44.64 -1.35 -8.41
N GLN A 318 44.04 -1.95 -9.44
CA GLN A 318 43.77 -1.26 -10.70
C GLN A 318 42.61 -0.28 -10.52
N VAL A 319 42.81 0.98 -10.89
CA VAL A 319 41.77 2.03 -10.84
C VAL A 319 41.39 2.46 -12.26
N ALA A 320 40.14 2.86 -12.49
CA ALA A 320 39.66 3.24 -13.83
C ALA A 320 40.20 4.61 -14.32
N ASN A 321 40.51 5.51 -13.39
CA ASN A 321 41.28 6.74 -13.59
C ASN A 321 41.77 7.26 -12.21
N PHE A 322 42.68 8.23 -12.18
CA PHE A 322 43.21 8.79 -10.93
C PHE A 322 42.26 9.77 -10.22
N ASN A 323 41.12 10.14 -10.82
CA ASN A 323 40.23 11.19 -10.33
C ASN A 323 38.97 10.68 -9.62
N SER A 324 38.79 9.36 -9.46
CA SER A 324 37.68 8.81 -8.68
C SER A 324 37.95 9.01 -7.18
N SER A 325 37.31 10.01 -6.60
CA SER A 325 37.33 10.36 -5.18
C SER A 325 36.92 9.16 -4.30
N GLY A 326 37.89 8.51 -3.64
CA GLY A 326 37.57 7.53 -2.59
C GLY A 326 38.57 6.39 -2.34
N SER A 327 39.61 6.21 -3.15
CA SER A 327 40.56 5.12 -2.86
C SER A 327 41.45 5.45 -1.65
N THR A 328 41.33 4.65 -0.58
CA THR A 328 42.22 4.67 0.60
C THR A 328 43.44 3.75 0.44
N ALA A 329 43.59 3.09 -0.72
CA ALA A 329 44.65 2.12 -0.97
C ALA A 329 46.03 2.80 -1.11
N GLN A 330 47.06 2.23 -0.46
CA GLN A 330 48.44 2.74 -0.52
C GLN A 330 49.15 2.46 -1.85
N HIS A 331 48.64 1.54 -2.68
CA HIS A 331 49.23 1.10 -3.95
C HIS A 331 48.17 1.04 -5.06
N TYR A 332 48.20 1.97 -6.01
CA TYR A 332 47.26 2.00 -7.15
C TYR A 332 47.93 2.47 -8.44
N GLY A 333 47.46 1.92 -9.56
CA GLY A 333 47.96 2.23 -10.90
C GLY A 333 46.86 2.13 -11.95
N TYR A 334 47.04 2.82 -13.07
CA TYR A 334 46.16 2.77 -14.22
C TYR A 334 46.92 2.20 -15.41
N GLY A 335 46.48 1.03 -15.90
CA GLY A 335 47.02 0.40 -17.09
C GLY A 335 46.16 0.69 -18.32
N VAL A 336 46.77 1.16 -19.39
CA VAL A 336 46.11 1.37 -20.70
C VAL A 336 46.86 0.58 -21.74
N MET A 337 46.13 -0.16 -22.57
CA MET A 337 46.70 -0.72 -23.79
C MET A 337 46.97 0.41 -24.79
N ASP A 338 48.21 0.56 -25.22
CA ASP A 338 48.51 1.37 -26.39
C ASP A 338 48.19 0.56 -27.63
N ALA A 339 46.96 0.72 -28.14
CA ALA A 339 46.44 -0.02 -29.28
C ALA A 339 47.25 0.17 -30.57
N ALA A 340 48.02 1.27 -30.68
CA ALA A 340 48.86 1.52 -31.86
C ALA A 340 50.23 0.81 -31.77
N ALA A 341 50.73 0.57 -30.55
CA ALA A 341 52.03 -0.04 -30.31
C ALA A 341 51.96 -1.53 -29.91
N GLY A 342 50.77 -2.08 -29.63
CA GLY A 342 50.60 -3.45 -29.15
C GLY A 342 51.31 -3.69 -27.80
N THR A 343 51.50 -2.63 -27.01
CA THR A 343 52.21 -2.68 -25.73
C THR A 343 51.30 -2.19 -24.60
N PHE A 344 51.38 -2.84 -23.44
CA PHE A 344 50.62 -2.47 -22.26
C PHE A 344 51.39 -1.41 -21.47
N LYS A 345 50.80 -0.23 -21.29
CA LYS A 345 51.44 0.90 -20.61
C LYS A 345 50.80 1.10 -19.24
N ILE A 346 51.55 0.83 -18.19
CA ILE A 346 51.11 1.07 -16.81
C ILE A 346 51.60 2.45 -16.38
N THR A 347 50.66 3.31 -16.03
CA THR A 347 50.93 4.59 -15.38
C THR A 347 50.68 4.41 -13.89
N PHE A 348 51.70 4.67 -13.08
CA PHE A 348 51.56 4.70 -11.63
C PHE A 348 51.21 6.13 -11.19
N GLY A 349 50.29 6.27 -10.22
CA GLY A 349 49.80 7.57 -9.81
C GLY A 349 50.87 8.41 -9.11
N ASN A 350 51.00 9.68 -9.49
CA ASN A 350 51.83 10.65 -8.76
C ASN A 350 50.96 11.41 -7.75
N ASN A 351 51.41 11.39 -6.48
CA ASN A 351 50.95 12.18 -5.34
C ASN A 351 49.57 11.82 -4.75
N ILE A 352 49.62 10.95 -3.73
CA ILE A 352 49.09 11.28 -2.38
C ILE A 352 49.94 10.61 -1.27
N ASN A 353 50.76 9.57 -1.53
CA ASN A 353 51.64 8.96 -0.50
C ASN A 353 53.04 8.47 -0.95
N GLY A 354 53.57 8.94 -2.09
CA GLY A 354 55.01 8.82 -2.40
C GLY A 354 55.58 7.43 -2.76
N LEU A 355 54.79 6.51 -3.35
CA LEU A 355 55.30 5.21 -3.80
C LEU A 355 55.26 5.11 -5.33
N THR A 356 56.43 5.12 -5.96
CA THR A 356 56.64 4.86 -7.39
C THR A 356 57.65 3.72 -7.51
N PRO A 357 57.43 2.71 -8.38
CA PRO A 357 58.41 1.64 -8.57
C PRO A 357 59.78 2.21 -8.98
N ALA A 358 60.84 1.75 -8.32
CA ALA A 358 62.21 2.17 -8.58
C ALA A 358 62.83 1.37 -9.74
N PRO A 359 63.89 1.89 -10.41
CA PRO A 359 64.63 1.12 -11.41
C PRO A 359 65.20 -0.17 -10.79
N GLY A 360 64.71 -1.32 -11.23
CA GLY A 360 65.10 -2.64 -10.71
C GLY A 360 64.00 -3.41 -9.98
N ASP A 361 62.83 -2.79 -9.73
CA ASP A 361 61.67 -3.48 -9.17
C ASP A 361 61.07 -4.51 -10.15
N GLU A 362 60.69 -5.68 -9.64
CA GLU A 362 60.10 -6.76 -10.43
C GLU A 362 58.58 -6.54 -10.57
N ILE A 363 58.11 -6.32 -11.79
CA ILE A 363 56.69 -6.14 -12.10
C ILE A 363 56.16 -7.43 -12.74
N SER A 364 55.13 -8.01 -12.13
CA SER A 364 54.41 -9.17 -12.70
C SER A 364 52.94 -8.82 -12.93
N ILE A 365 52.42 -9.25 -14.07
CA ILE A 365 51.04 -9.01 -14.49
C ILE A 365 50.42 -10.38 -14.74
N THR A 366 49.27 -10.63 -14.10
CA THR A 366 48.52 -11.87 -14.30
C THR A 366 47.23 -11.53 -15.04
N TYR A 367 47.00 -12.21 -16.16
CA TYR A 367 45.74 -12.12 -16.88
C TYR A 367 44.73 -13.07 -16.26
N SER A 368 43.46 -12.73 -16.41
CA SER A 368 42.33 -13.48 -15.90
C SER A 368 42.13 -14.85 -16.54
N ASP A 369 42.74 -15.07 -17.71
CA ASP A 369 42.82 -16.38 -18.34
C ASP A 369 44.24 -16.97 -18.17
N PRO A 370 44.40 -18.05 -17.39
CA PRO A 370 45.69 -18.72 -17.21
C PRO A 370 46.27 -19.32 -18.51
N GLN A 371 45.48 -19.44 -19.59
CA GLN A 371 45.92 -19.98 -20.88
C GLN A 371 46.62 -18.97 -21.80
N LEU A 372 46.78 -17.71 -21.37
CA LEU A 372 47.43 -16.64 -22.14
C LEU A 372 48.93 -16.41 -21.79
N GLN A 373 49.57 -17.35 -21.08
CA GLN A 373 51.03 -17.35 -20.96
C GLN A 373 51.66 -17.60 -22.34
N PRO A 374 52.66 -16.83 -22.78
CA PRO A 374 53.30 -17.05 -24.07
C PRO A 374 54.28 -18.23 -23.95
N ASP A 375 53.74 -19.46 -23.95
CA ASP A 375 54.31 -20.66 -24.57
C ASP A 375 53.52 -21.94 -24.23
N LEU A 376 53.35 -22.78 -25.27
CA LEU A 376 52.80 -24.16 -25.31
C LEU A 376 51.28 -24.40 -25.25
N TYR A 377 50.69 -24.53 -26.45
CA TYR A 377 49.63 -25.44 -26.88
C TYR A 377 48.93 -26.32 -25.81
N LEU A 378 47.63 -26.05 -25.57
CA LEU A 378 46.51 -27.00 -25.73
C LEU A 378 45.17 -26.36 -25.29
N ALA A 379 44.43 -25.79 -26.24
CA ALA A 379 42.97 -25.63 -26.12
C ALA A 379 42.30 -25.93 -27.47
N LYS A 380 42.14 -27.22 -27.78
CA LYS A 380 41.19 -27.68 -28.80
C LYS A 380 39.78 -27.50 -28.22
N THR A 381 39.11 -26.35 -28.38
CA THR A 381 37.63 -26.22 -28.56
C THR A 381 37.03 -24.83 -28.39
N SER A 382 37.73 -23.81 -27.87
CA SER A 382 37.06 -22.58 -27.46
C SER A 382 36.67 -21.69 -28.67
N GLU A 383 35.45 -21.86 -29.19
CA GLU A 383 34.84 -20.95 -30.15
C GLU A 383 34.55 -19.58 -29.50
N TYR A 384 34.71 -18.49 -30.24
CA TYR A 384 34.38 -17.15 -29.75
C TYR A 384 32.91 -16.84 -30.09
N TYR A 385 32.11 -16.28 -29.17
CA TYR A 385 30.72 -15.97 -29.51
C TYR A 385 30.22 -14.66 -28.88
N ALA A 386 29.25 -14.05 -29.54
CA ALA A 386 28.45 -12.93 -29.05
C ALA A 386 26.97 -13.34 -29.04
N ARG A 387 26.14 -12.74 -28.17
CA ARG A 387 24.69 -12.99 -28.12
C ARG A 387 23.93 -11.69 -28.36
N TYR A 388 22.88 -11.78 -29.17
CA TYR A 388 22.01 -10.67 -29.55
C TYR A 388 20.53 -11.07 -29.34
N ALA A 389 19.60 -10.14 -29.55
CA ALA A 389 18.18 -10.48 -29.60
C ALA A 389 17.87 -11.46 -30.74
N PRO A 390 16.75 -12.21 -30.67
CA PRO A 390 16.29 -13.03 -31.79
C PRO A 390 16.26 -12.22 -33.09
N MET A 391 16.78 -12.80 -34.16
CA MET A 391 16.98 -12.13 -35.45
C MET A 391 16.12 -12.78 -36.53
N SER A 392 15.71 -11.99 -37.50
CA SER A 392 15.03 -12.53 -38.68
C SER A 392 15.99 -13.37 -39.51
N SER A 393 15.59 -14.59 -39.86
CA SER A 393 16.31 -15.43 -40.82
C SER A 393 16.05 -15.03 -42.28
N ALA A 394 15.23 -14.00 -42.51
CA ALA A 394 14.93 -13.52 -43.86
C ALA A 394 16.20 -12.99 -44.54
N PRO A 395 16.42 -13.28 -45.83
CA PRO A 395 17.57 -12.78 -46.57
C PRO A 395 17.68 -11.24 -46.50
N GLY A 396 18.82 -10.73 -46.04
CA GLY A 396 19.07 -9.28 -45.92
C GLY A 396 18.53 -8.63 -44.65
N ALA A 397 17.92 -9.39 -43.74
CA ALA A 397 17.39 -8.87 -42.47
C ALA A 397 18.47 -8.78 -41.37
N TYR A 398 19.73 -9.09 -41.64
CA TYR A 398 20.84 -8.95 -40.70
C TYR A 398 22.15 -8.75 -41.45
N LYS A 399 23.11 -8.14 -40.74
CA LYS A 399 24.45 -7.84 -41.20
C LYS A 399 25.38 -7.91 -39.98
N VAL A 400 26.42 -8.74 -40.06
CA VAL A 400 27.46 -8.86 -39.02
C VAL A 400 28.75 -8.27 -39.57
N GLU A 401 29.23 -7.22 -38.92
CA GLU A 401 30.47 -6.53 -39.24
C GLU A 401 31.47 -6.65 -38.08
N VAL A 402 32.75 -6.77 -38.39
CA VAL A 402 33.84 -6.72 -37.41
C VAL A 402 34.76 -5.58 -37.83
N GLY A 403 34.85 -4.53 -37.00
CA GLY A 403 35.33 -3.22 -37.43
C GLY A 403 34.40 -2.63 -38.49
N THR A 404 34.90 -2.39 -39.69
CA THR A 404 34.13 -1.91 -40.85
C THR A 404 33.88 -3.00 -41.90
N GLU A 405 34.29 -4.24 -41.62
CA GLU A 405 34.24 -5.34 -42.58
C GLU A 405 33.06 -6.27 -42.32
N THR A 406 32.27 -6.57 -43.34
CA THR A 406 31.19 -7.57 -43.25
C THR A 406 31.77 -8.98 -43.29
N TRP A 407 31.40 -9.82 -42.32
CA TRP A 407 31.81 -11.22 -42.24
C TRP A 407 30.78 -12.13 -42.91
N THR A 408 31.15 -13.39 -43.20
CA THR A 408 30.29 -14.34 -43.94
C THR A 408 29.67 -15.38 -43.02
N GLN A 409 28.35 -15.58 -43.11
CA GLN A 409 27.67 -16.65 -42.40
C GLN A 409 27.99 -18.01 -43.03
N VAL A 410 28.27 -19.01 -42.21
CA VAL A 410 28.39 -20.42 -42.58
C VAL A 410 27.50 -21.28 -41.69
N ALA A 411 27.11 -22.46 -42.18
CA ALA A 411 26.35 -23.43 -41.40
C ALA A 411 27.22 -24.15 -40.35
N SER A 412 28.54 -24.20 -40.55
CA SER A 412 29.50 -24.80 -39.63
C SER A 412 30.88 -24.18 -39.82
N LEU A 413 31.61 -23.94 -38.72
CA LEU A 413 33.01 -23.52 -38.74
C LEU A 413 34.00 -24.68 -38.98
N ALA A 414 33.52 -25.93 -39.02
CA ALA A 414 34.40 -27.11 -39.04
C ALA A 414 35.42 -27.14 -40.19
N ASN A 415 35.08 -26.53 -41.32
CA ASN A 415 35.90 -26.48 -42.54
C ASN A 415 36.52 -25.10 -42.82
N SER A 416 36.33 -24.13 -41.93
CA SER A 416 36.88 -22.78 -42.09
C SER A 416 38.39 -22.79 -41.81
N LEU A 417 39.18 -22.17 -42.68
CA LEU A 417 40.61 -21.95 -42.46
C LEU A 417 40.84 -20.93 -41.33
N PRO A 418 42.01 -20.94 -40.64
CA PRO A 418 42.36 -19.97 -39.61
C PRO A 418 42.16 -18.49 -39.96
N THR A 419 42.22 -18.15 -41.26
CA THR A 419 42.09 -16.78 -41.78
C THR A 419 40.67 -16.44 -42.25
N ASP A 420 39.77 -17.41 -42.32
CA ASP A 420 38.43 -17.22 -42.88
C ASP A 420 37.56 -16.38 -41.96
N LYS A 421 37.04 -15.27 -42.47
CA LYS A 421 36.14 -14.35 -41.76
C LYS A 421 34.71 -14.89 -41.74
N HIS A 422 34.55 -16.05 -41.10
CA HIS A 422 33.30 -16.80 -41.02
C HIS A 422 32.64 -16.67 -39.65
N TYR A 423 31.32 -16.74 -39.62
CA TYR A 423 30.53 -16.90 -38.39
C TYR A 423 29.35 -17.85 -38.60
N MET A 424 28.86 -18.47 -37.52
CA MET A 424 27.58 -19.13 -37.45
C MET A 424 26.61 -18.25 -36.67
N ILE A 425 25.31 -18.38 -36.92
CA ILE A 425 24.26 -17.64 -36.22
C ILE A 425 23.13 -18.59 -35.87
N ASP A 426 22.68 -18.53 -34.63
CA ASP A 426 21.44 -19.11 -34.16
C ASP A 426 20.40 -17.98 -34.06
N PHE A 427 19.44 -17.99 -34.99
CA PHE A 427 18.42 -16.94 -35.08
C PHE A 427 17.44 -16.93 -33.90
N ASN A 428 17.27 -18.06 -33.21
CA ASN A 428 16.37 -18.16 -32.07
C ASN A 428 16.98 -17.55 -30.81
N THR A 429 18.29 -17.74 -30.62
CA THR A 429 19.01 -17.25 -29.43
C THR A 429 19.81 -15.98 -29.69
N GLY A 430 19.90 -15.56 -30.95
CA GLY A 430 20.78 -14.49 -31.42
C GLY A 430 22.27 -14.78 -31.18
N LYS A 431 22.65 -16.03 -30.87
CA LYS A 431 24.05 -16.42 -30.67
C LYS A 431 24.79 -16.40 -32.00
N ILE A 432 25.87 -15.63 -32.07
CA ILE A 432 26.79 -15.59 -33.20
C ILE A 432 28.11 -16.21 -32.77
N THR A 433 28.51 -17.29 -33.43
CA THR A 433 29.77 -18.00 -33.17
C THR A 433 30.79 -17.67 -34.25
N PHE A 434 31.96 -17.19 -33.84
CA PHE A 434 33.11 -16.91 -34.69
C PHE A 434 34.19 -17.99 -34.52
N GLY A 435 35.14 -18.00 -35.45
CA GLY A 435 36.28 -18.90 -35.39
C GLY A 435 37.22 -18.62 -34.21
N ASN A 436 38.11 -19.57 -33.97
CA ASN A 436 39.06 -19.56 -32.85
C ASN A 436 40.53 -19.47 -33.32
N ASN A 437 40.78 -18.93 -34.52
CA ASN A 437 42.06 -18.92 -35.22
C ASN A 437 42.61 -20.31 -35.59
N VAL A 438 41.83 -21.38 -35.40
CA VAL A 438 42.11 -22.72 -35.93
C VAL A 438 41.04 -23.13 -36.94
N LYS A 439 39.78 -22.87 -36.61
CA LYS A 439 38.59 -23.13 -37.44
C LYS A 439 37.84 -21.82 -37.69
N GLY A 440 38.35 -21.02 -38.63
CA GLY A 440 37.90 -19.65 -38.85
C GLY A 440 38.70 -18.63 -38.03
N LYS A 441 38.70 -17.38 -38.50
CA LYS A 441 39.33 -16.24 -37.85
C LYS A 441 38.54 -15.81 -36.60
N ARG A 442 39.25 -15.46 -35.54
CA ARG A 442 38.71 -14.79 -34.35
C ARG A 442 38.62 -13.27 -34.60
N PRO A 443 37.56 -12.57 -34.14
CA PRO A 443 37.48 -11.12 -34.23
C PRO A 443 38.60 -10.41 -33.45
N ASP A 444 39.33 -9.51 -34.12
CA ASP A 444 40.38 -8.67 -33.51
C ASP A 444 39.90 -7.23 -33.22
N ASN A 445 38.69 -6.88 -33.65
CA ASN A 445 38.07 -5.56 -33.54
C ASN A 445 36.65 -5.67 -32.95
N ASN A 446 36.03 -4.54 -32.66
CA ASN A 446 34.63 -4.48 -32.25
C ASN A 446 33.71 -5.17 -33.26
N VAL A 447 32.72 -5.91 -32.78
CA VAL A 447 31.72 -6.57 -33.62
C VAL A 447 30.45 -5.71 -33.63
N TYR A 448 30.02 -5.29 -34.82
CA TYR A 448 28.77 -4.56 -35.06
C TYR A 448 27.75 -5.50 -35.70
N VAL A 449 26.54 -5.54 -35.18
CA VAL A 449 25.43 -6.30 -35.78
C VAL A 449 24.28 -5.35 -36.06
N THR A 450 23.96 -5.16 -37.34
CA THR A 450 22.74 -4.50 -37.77
C THR A 450 21.72 -5.56 -38.11
N TYR A 451 20.52 -5.49 -37.58
CA TYR A 451 19.48 -6.48 -37.89
C TYR A 451 18.10 -5.84 -37.87
N THR A 452 17.22 -6.39 -38.69
CA THR A 452 15.79 -6.16 -38.66
C THR A 452 15.20 -7.21 -37.74
N THR A 453 14.58 -6.78 -36.66
CA THR A 453 13.82 -7.68 -35.79
C THR A 453 12.61 -8.23 -36.55
N VAL A 454 12.29 -9.50 -36.34
CA VAL A 454 11.02 -10.11 -36.82
C VAL A 454 9.93 -9.87 -35.78
N ASN A 455 8.71 -9.61 -36.26
CA ASN A 455 7.42 -9.65 -35.56
C ASN A 455 7.53 -9.81 -34.03
N HIS A 456 7.72 -8.70 -33.34
CA HIS A 456 7.41 -8.65 -31.92
C HIS A 456 5.89 -8.59 -31.74
N ASP A 457 5.39 -9.27 -30.71
CA ASP A 457 3.98 -9.20 -30.35
C ASP A 457 3.61 -7.74 -30.05
N GLY A 458 2.58 -7.22 -30.72
CA GLY A 458 2.02 -5.93 -30.42
C GLY A 458 1.17 -5.98 -29.14
N PHE A 459 0.78 -4.83 -28.62
CA PHE A 459 -0.06 -4.78 -27.42
C PHE A 459 -1.38 -5.57 -27.57
N VAL A 460 -1.98 -5.61 -28.76
CA VAL A 460 -3.20 -6.40 -29.03
C VAL A 460 -2.95 -7.89 -28.83
N ASP A 461 -1.78 -8.40 -29.24
CA ASP A 461 -1.41 -9.80 -29.08
C ASP A 461 -1.30 -10.18 -27.60
N TYR A 462 -0.63 -9.32 -26.80
CA TYR A 462 -0.57 -9.47 -25.33
C TYR A 462 -1.97 -9.49 -24.71
N TYR A 463 -2.80 -8.50 -25.03
CA TYR A 463 -4.16 -8.41 -24.50
C TYR A 463 -4.97 -9.67 -24.79
N GLN A 464 -4.98 -10.11 -26.06
CA GLN A 464 -5.74 -11.29 -26.49
C GLN A 464 -5.22 -12.56 -25.83
N ALA A 465 -3.90 -12.78 -25.81
CA ALA A 465 -3.30 -13.97 -25.22
C ALA A 465 -3.61 -14.07 -23.72
N MET A 466 -3.48 -12.96 -22.98
CA MET A 466 -3.78 -12.93 -21.54
C MET A 466 -5.28 -13.14 -21.26
N LYS A 467 -6.17 -12.48 -22.02
CA LYS A 467 -7.62 -12.63 -21.89
C LYS A 467 -8.13 -14.02 -22.27
N ALA A 468 -7.45 -14.72 -23.17
CA ALA A 468 -7.78 -16.10 -23.51
C ALA A 468 -7.59 -17.06 -22.32
N VAL A 469 -6.67 -16.73 -21.41
CA VAL A 469 -6.44 -17.50 -20.17
C VAL A 469 -7.46 -17.13 -19.10
N ASP A 470 -7.62 -15.83 -18.82
CA ASP A 470 -8.55 -15.36 -17.81
C ASP A 470 -9.28 -14.10 -18.31
N PRO A 471 -10.52 -14.22 -18.81
CA PRO A 471 -11.28 -13.08 -19.29
C PRO A 471 -11.60 -12.02 -18.22
N SER A 472 -11.51 -12.40 -16.93
CA SER A 472 -11.91 -11.55 -15.80
C SER A 472 -10.86 -10.53 -15.38
N ILE A 473 -9.59 -10.74 -15.75
CA ILE A 473 -8.50 -9.80 -15.45
C ILE A 473 -8.72 -8.47 -16.17
N LYS A 474 -7.98 -7.45 -15.77
CA LYS A 474 -7.95 -6.13 -16.43
C LYS A 474 -6.55 -5.85 -16.94
N VAL A 475 -6.42 -5.63 -18.24
CA VAL A 475 -5.12 -5.42 -18.91
C VAL A 475 -4.96 -3.95 -19.30
N PHE A 476 -3.92 -3.32 -18.78
CA PHE A 476 -3.63 -1.90 -18.92
C PHE A 476 -2.42 -1.67 -19.85
N SER A 477 -2.53 -0.65 -20.70
CA SER A 477 -1.40 -0.16 -21.49
C SER A 477 -0.64 0.92 -20.72
N VAL A 478 0.68 0.87 -20.72
CA VAL A 478 1.52 1.94 -20.12
C VAL A 478 1.85 3.08 -21.09
N PHE A 479 1.35 3.00 -22.32
CA PHE A 479 1.61 4.00 -23.35
C PHE A 479 0.37 4.87 -23.57
N GLY A 480 0.42 6.14 -23.16
CA GLY A 480 -0.65 7.09 -23.45
C GLY A 480 -0.93 7.22 -24.96
N GLY A 481 0.13 7.18 -25.79
CA GLY A 481 0.03 7.28 -27.25
C GLY A 481 -0.60 6.07 -27.95
N VAL A 482 -0.47 4.86 -27.38
CA VAL A 482 -0.96 3.61 -28.01
C VAL A 482 -2.49 3.64 -28.09
N THR A 483 -3.16 4.37 -27.20
CA THR A 483 -4.62 4.52 -27.26
C THR A 483 -5.08 5.18 -28.55
N ALA A 484 -4.41 6.25 -28.99
CA ALA A 484 -4.77 6.95 -30.22
C ALA A 484 -4.56 6.04 -31.46
N GLU A 485 -3.48 5.27 -31.47
CA GLU A 485 -3.17 4.31 -32.54
C GLU A 485 -4.13 3.12 -32.53
N LEU A 486 -4.44 2.55 -31.36
CA LEU A 486 -5.44 1.49 -31.20
C LEU A 486 -6.79 1.94 -31.74
N VAL A 487 -7.22 3.18 -31.45
CA VAL A 487 -8.46 3.72 -32.02
C VAL A 487 -8.35 3.88 -33.54
N ALA A 488 -7.25 4.44 -34.05
CA ALA A 488 -7.02 4.61 -35.48
C ALA A 488 -7.01 3.29 -36.26
N GLU A 489 -6.55 2.21 -35.63
CA GLU A 489 -6.50 0.85 -36.19
C GLU A 489 -7.75 0.01 -35.89
N ASN A 490 -8.83 0.60 -35.39
CA ASN A 490 -10.08 -0.07 -35.00
C ASN A 490 -9.90 -1.18 -33.93
N SER A 491 -8.95 -0.98 -33.03
CA SER A 491 -8.51 -1.87 -31.95
C SER A 491 -8.86 -1.34 -30.55
N GLN A 492 -9.80 -0.40 -30.43
CA GLN A 492 -10.21 0.24 -29.17
C GLN A 492 -10.78 -0.73 -28.11
N ASN A 493 -11.11 -1.95 -28.50
CA ASN A 493 -11.61 -2.99 -27.61
C ASN A 493 -10.50 -3.76 -26.89
N TYR A 494 -9.23 -3.59 -27.26
CA TYR A 494 -8.13 -4.42 -26.79
C TYR A 494 -7.29 -3.78 -25.66
N PHE A 495 -7.93 -3.09 -24.72
CA PHE A 495 -7.38 -2.66 -23.42
C PHE A 495 -8.53 -2.41 -22.43
N ASP A 496 -8.28 -2.59 -21.14
CA ASP A 496 -9.22 -2.20 -20.08
C ASP A 496 -8.94 -0.80 -19.51
N GLY A 497 -7.72 -0.27 -19.74
CA GLY A 497 -7.32 1.05 -19.25
C GLY A 497 -5.89 1.42 -19.64
N ILE A 498 -5.43 2.58 -19.15
CA ILE A 498 -4.02 3.00 -19.23
C ILE A 498 -3.43 3.20 -17.85
N VAL A 499 -2.11 3.11 -17.80
CA VAL A 499 -1.30 3.47 -16.65
C VAL A 499 -0.67 4.84 -16.90
N ILE A 500 -0.62 5.68 -15.87
CA ILE A 500 0.12 6.93 -15.86
C ILE A 500 1.09 6.99 -14.68
N HIS A 501 2.22 7.66 -14.90
CA HIS A 501 3.32 7.80 -13.93
C HIS A 501 3.52 9.28 -13.57
N PRO A 502 2.67 9.87 -12.72
CA PRO A 502 2.72 11.29 -12.41
C PRO A 502 3.76 11.57 -11.32
N TYR A 503 4.96 11.99 -11.72
CA TYR A 503 5.96 12.53 -10.80
C TYR A 503 5.75 14.03 -10.58
N GLY A 504 5.94 14.48 -9.33
CA GLY A 504 5.99 15.90 -9.03
C GLY A 504 7.09 16.60 -9.81
N GLN A 505 6.85 17.85 -10.22
CA GLN A 505 7.90 18.68 -10.80
C GLN A 505 8.92 19.08 -9.72
N GLY A 506 10.22 19.05 -10.05
CA GLY A 506 11.30 19.44 -9.13
C GLY A 506 11.10 20.83 -8.53
N ILE A 507 11.56 21.02 -7.31
CA ILE A 507 11.50 22.29 -6.58
C ILE A 507 12.90 22.89 -6.56
N SER A 508 13.03 24.10 -7.12
CA SER A 508 14.28 24.86 -7.13
C SER A 508 14.05 26.19 -6.43
N LEU A 509 14.80 26.43 -5.36
CA LEU A 509 14.77 27.64 -4.53
C LEU A 509 16.17 28.27 -4.46
N PRO A 510 16.74 28.72 -5.60
CA PRO A 510 18.14 29.13 -5.67
C PRO A 510 18.45 30.41 -4.88
N ASN A 511 17.42 31.21 -4.57
CA ASN A 511 17.55 32.50 -3.90
C ASN A 511 17.15 32.45 -2.42
N VAL A 512 16.82 31.27 -1.88
CA VAL A 512 16.43 31.12 -0.47
C VAL A 512 17.64 30.64 0.34
N PRO A 513 18.05 31.36 1.40
CA PRO A 513 19.15 30.93 2.26
C PRO A 513 18.90 29.54 2.86
N ARG A 514 19.94 28.69 2.89
CA ARG A 514 19.89 27.35 3.50
C ARG A 514 19.61 27.43 5.01
N GLY A 515 18.92 26.43 5.56
CA GLY A 515 18.50 26.34 6.96
C GLY A 515 16.98 26.39 7.13
N GLU A 516 16.51 26.90 8.27
CA GLU A 516 15.08 26.93 8.63
C GLU A 516 14.21 27.66 7.59
N GLU A 517 14.70 28.78 7.04
CA GLU A 517 13.99 29.55 6.01
C GLU A 517 13.81 28.74 4.72
N TYR A 518 14.85 28.00 4.30
CA TYR A 518 14.78 27.09 3.16
C TYR A 518 13.71 26.03 3.37
N ALA A 519 13.69 25.41 4.55
CA ALA A 519 12.74 24.35 4.87
C ALA A 519 11.28 24.86 4.85
N LYS A 520 11.02 26.06 5.36
CA LYS A 520 9.69 26.71 5.30
C LYS A 520 9.28 27.03 3.86
N ALA A 521 10.18 27.61 3.07
CA ALA A 521 9.92 27.89 1.65
C ALA A 521 9.73 26.61 0.82
N PHE A 522 10.45 25.55 1.17
CA PHE A 522 10.32 24.24 0.55
C PHE A 522 8.97 23.61 0.84
N HIS A 523 8.51 23.65 2.09
CA HIS A 523 7.16 23.28 2.48
C HIS A 523 6.10 24.00 1.63
N ASP A 524 6.16 25.34 1.55
CA ASP A 524 5.21 26.14 0.75
C ASP A 524 5.20 25.71 -0.72
N ALA A 525 6.39 25.49 -1.28
CA ALA A 525 6.55 25.06 -2.65
C ALA A 525 5.95 23.66 -2.89
N VAL A 526 6.13 22.70 -1.99
CA VAL A 526 5.56 21.34 -2.14
C VAL A 526 4.04 21.37 -1.97
N MET A 527 3.52 22.06 -0.95
CA MET A 527 2.08 22.12 -0.68
C MET A 527 1.31 22.81 -1.81
N GLY A 528 1.95 23.66 -2.61
CA GLY A 528 1.37 24.23 -3.83
C GLY A 528 1.30 23.28 -5.04
N LYS A 529 1.97 22.13 -5.03
CA LYS A 529 2.09 21.23 -6.20
C LYS A 529 0.92 20.28 -6.49
N PRO A 530 0.02 19.88 -5.56
CA PRO A 530 -1.03 18.91 -5.88
C PRO A 530 -1.89 19.27 -7.11
N GLY A 531 -2.10 20.55 -7.42
CA GLY A 531 -2.80 20.98 -8.64
C GLY A 531 -2.10 20.53 -9.94
N SER A 532 -0.77 20.39 -9.94
CA SER A 532 -0.03 19.83 -11.08
C SER A 532 -0.29 18.32 -11.25
N MET A 533 -0.60 17.61 -10.17
CA MET A 533 -0.98 16.19 -10.21
C MET A 533 -2.37 15.99 -10.78
N GLU A 534 -3.30 16.92 -10.48
CA GLU A 534 -4.63 16.93 -11.10
C GLU A 534 -4.54 17.05 -12.62
N HIS A 535 -3.57 17.84 -13.11
CA HIS A 535 -3.33 18.01 -14.54
C HIS A 535 -2.88 16.70 -15.22
N TYR A 536 -1.95 15.95 -14.62
CA TYR A 536 -1.46 14.68 -15.17
C TYR A 536 -2.56 13.61 -15.32
N PHE A 537 -3.62 13.67 -14.52
CA PHE A 537 -4.78 12.79 -14.69
C PHE A 537 -5.82 13.36 -15.67
N THR A 538 -6.09 14.67 -15.57
CA THR A 538 -7.15 15.31 -16.35
C THR A 538 -6.84 15.31 -17.84
N VAL A 539 -5.58 15.49 -18.25
CA VAL A 539 -5.19 15.53 -19.67
C VAL A 539 -5.42 14.17 -20.36
N PRO A 540 -4.91 13.03 -19.84
CA PRO A 540 -5.24 11.72 -20.39
C PRO A 540 -6.74 11.41 -20.38
N ASN A 541 -7.44 11.75 -19.28
CA ASN A 541 -8.89 11.52 -19.17
C ASN A 541 -9.68 12.29 -20.22
N ASN A 542 -9.36 13.56 -20.46
CA ASN A 542 -9.99 14.36 -21.51
C ASN A 542 -9.67 13.81 -22.91
N SER A 543 -8.44 13.33 -23.10
CA SER A 543 -8.03 12.68 -24.35
C SER A 543 -8.84 11.41 -24.63
N PHE A 544 -9.07 10.57 -23.61
CA PHE A 544 -9.95 9.40 -23.70
C PHE A 544 -11.38 9.77 -24.05
N ASN A 545 -11.97 10.73 -23.34
CA ASN A 545 -13.33 11.17 -23.61
C ASN A 545 -13.49 11.74 -25.03
N SER A 546 -12.45 12.39 -25.56
CA SER A 546 -12.42 12.89 -26.93
C SER A 546 -12.33 11.75 -27.96
N LEU A 547 -11.47 10.76 -27.73
CA LEU A 547 -11.23 9.65 -28.67
C LEU A 547 -12.31 8.56 -28.65
N LEU A 548 -12.85 8.24 -27.48
CA LEU A 548 -13.75 7.10 -27.26
C LEU A 548 -15.20 7.54 -26.95
N GLY A 549 -15.43 8.84 -26.78
CA GLY A 549 -16.67 9.40 -26.25
C GLY A 549 -16.76 9.30 -24.72
N PRO A 550 -17.69 10.05 -24.10
CA PRO A 550 -17.95 9.94 -22.67
C PRO A 550 -18.52 8.55 -22.34
N ASN A 551 -18.23 8.04 -21.14
CA ASN A 551 -18.66 6.73 -20.64
C ASN A 551 -18.05 5.51 -21.36
N HIS A 552 -16.84 5.66 -21.91
CA HIS A 552 -16.08 4.59 -22.58
C HIS A 552 -15.72 3.39 -21.66
N GLY A 553 -15.93 3.49 -20.34
CA GLY A 553 -15.74 2.39 -19.38
C GLY A 553 -14.29 1.94 -19.15
N LYS A 554 -13.30 2.65 -19.72
CA LYS A 554 -11.87 2.39 -19.52
C LYS A 554 -11.39 3.08 -18.25
N GLN A 555 -10.43 2.48 -17.56
CA GLN A 555 -9.87 3.02 -16.33
C GLN A 555 -8.51 3.70 -16.56
N ILE A 556 -8.16 4.65 -15.69
CA ILE A 556 -6.81 5.21 -15.61
C ILE A 556 -6.25 4.78 -14.26
N MET A 557 -5.12 4.08 -14.30
CA MET A 557 -4.37 3.68 -13.13
C MET A 557 -3.20 4.62 -12.91
N VAL A 558 -3.07 5.13 -11.69
CA VAL A 558 -1.85 5.82 -11.23
C VAL A 558 -0.93 4.76 -10.65
N SER A 559 0.09 4.34 -11.39
CA SER A 559 1.00 3.25 -10.97
C SER A 559 1.97 3.65 -9.87
N GLU A 560 2.35 4.93 -9.83
CA GLU A 560 3.29 5.47 -8.86
C GLU A 560 2.96 6.94 -8.59
N TYR A 561 2.63 7.27 -7.33
CA TYR A 561 2.46 8.66 -6.88
C TYR A 561 3.18 8.92 -5.56
N GLY A 562 3.20 10.19 -5.14
CA GLY A 562 3.73 10.59 -3.84
C GLY A 562 5.20 10.99 -3.88
N ILE A 563 5.86 11.12 -5.04
CA ILE A 563 7.17 11.77 -5.09
C ILE A 563 6.99 13.27 -5.28
N ALA A 564 7.42 14.07 -4.31
CA ALA A 564 7.51 15.52 -4.41
C ALA A 564 8.70 15.97 -5.31
N GLY A 565 8.76 15.46 -6.55
CA GLY A 565 9.83 15.72 -7.53
C GLY A 565 11.24 15.31 -7.11
N TRP A 566 12.26 15.70 -7.90
CA TRP A 566 13.66 15.67 -7.44
C TRP A 566 13.78 16.65 -6.28
N VAL A 567 13.40 16.21 -5.09
CA VAL A 567 13.87 16.79 -3.84
C VAL A 567 15.38 16.61 -3.94
N PRO A 568 16.20 17.67 -4.15
CA PRO A 568 17.61 17.51 -3.88
C PRO A 568 17.65 16.97 -2.46
N LEU A 569 18.25 15.80 -2.20
CA LEU A 569 18.51 15.35 -0.83
C LEU A 569 19.71 16.19 -0.36
N PRO A 570 19.54 17.41 0.17
CA PRO A 570 20.67 18.29 0.39
C PRO A 570 21.10 18.14 1.85
N ASN A 571 22.29 18.63 2.13
CA ASN A 571 22.96 18.61 3.44
C ASN A 571 22.02 18.63 4.66
N ALA A 572 22.31 17.79 5.64
CA ALA A 572 21.58 17.69 6.91
C ALA A 572 21.41 19.04 7.65
N THR A 573 22.20 20.05 7.31
CA THR A 573 22.11 21.43 7.82
C THR A 573 20.83 22.15 7.42
N ASP A 574 20.14 21.70 6.37
CA ASP A 574 18.98 22.38 5.81
C ASP A 574 17.65 21.91 6.40
N GLY A 575 17.68 20.93 7.31
CA GLY A 575 16.49 20.35 7.95
C GLY A 575 15.66 19.41 7.05
N VAL A 576 15.79 19.48 5.73
CA VAL A 576 14.97 18.73 4.75
C VAL A 576 15.54 17.35 4.34
N SER A 577 16.60 16.88 4.99
CA SER A 577 17.28 15.60 4.64
C SER A 577 16.39 14.36 4.75
N HIS A 578 15.27 14.44 5.48
CA HIS A 578 14.33 13.35 5.70
C HIS A 578 12.90 13.69 5.26
N TYR A 579 12.76 14.66 4.35
CA TYR A 579 11.47 15.16 3.90
C TYR A 579 10.52 14.02 3.48
N LEU A 580 11.00 13.03 2.73
CA LEU A 580 10.17 11.94 2.21
C LEU A 580 9.63 10.99 3.30
N ARG A 581 10.04 11.14 4.55
CA ARG A 581 9.50 10.43 5.73
C ARG A 581 8.66 11.32 6.64
N SER A 582 8.72 12.63 6.44
CA SER A 582 8.18 13.61 7.37
C SER A 582 6.67 13.79 7.27
N LEU A 583 6.12 14.42 8.31
CA LEU A 583 4.72 14.83 8.36
C LEU A 583 4.28 15.57 7.09
N ASP A 584 5.09 16.49 6.59
CA ASP A 584 4.90 17.19 5.32
C ASP A 584 4.64 16.25 4.15
N GLN A 585 5.44 15.19 4.01
CA GLN A 585 5.21 14.23 2.95
C GLN A 585 3.86 13.50 3.14
N GLY A 586 3.49 13.20 4.39
CA GLY A 586 2.16 12.72 4.73
C GLY A 586 1.05 13.69 4.30
N LEU A 587 1.20 14.99 4.56
CA LEU A 587 0.25 16.04 4.14
C LEU A 587 0.15 16.12 2.61
N TYR A 588 1.29 16.12 1.91
CA TYR A 588 1.36 16.13 0.45
C TYR A 588 0.61 14.95 -0.17
N VAL A 589 0.84 13.74 0.36
CA VAL A 589 0.11 12.53 -0.05
C VAL A 589 -1.37 12.63 0.29
N GLY A 590 -1.74 13.15 1.47
CA GLY A 590 -3.12 13.39 1.86
C GLY A 590 -3.86 14.31 0.87
N LYS A 591 -3.21 15.39 0.43
CA LYS A 591 -3.77 16.27 -0.60
C LYS A 591 -3.96 15.55 -1.93
N GLN A 592 -2.99 14.74 -2.35
CA GLN A 592 -3.11 13.93 -3.57
C GLN A 592 -4.28 12.95 -3.49
N LEU A 593 -4.49 12.27 -2.35
CA LEU A 593 -5.62 11.36 -2.15
C LEU A 593 -6.98 12.08 -2.24
N LEU A 594 -7.10 13.28 -1.67
CA LEU A 594 -8.30 14.11 -1.81
C LEU A 594 -8.52 14.55 -3.27
N SER A 595 -7.46 14.95 -3.97
CA SER A 595 -7.53 15.26 -5.40
C SER A 595 -7.95 14.04 -6.24
N PHE A 596 -7.43 12.85 -5.92
CA PHE A 596 -7.79 11.60 -6.59
C PHE A 596 -9.26 11.26 -6.43
N MET A 597 -9.80 11.41 -5.22
CA MET A 597 -11.24 11.24 -4.98
C MET A 597 -12.07 12.22 -5.81
N LYS A 598 -11.70 13.50 -5.81
CA LYS A 598 -12.35 14.58 -6.59
C LYS A 598 -12.33 14.29 -8.10
N LEU A 599 -11.24 13.72 -8.61
CA LEU A 599 -11.04 13.42 -10.04
C LEU A 599 -11.57 12.06 -10.46
N ASN A 600 -12.20 11.29 -9.57
CA ASN A 600 -12.64 9.91 -9.84
C ASN A 600 -11.50 8.97 -10.26
N VAL A 601 -10.30 9.15 -9.70
CA VAL A 601 -9.23 8.16 -9.84
C VAL A 601 -9.69 6.88 -9.15
N THR A 602 -9.72 5.77 -9.89
CA THR A 602 -10.22 4.49 -9.36
C THR A 602 -9.13 3.56 -8.88
N LEU A 603 -7.88 3.75 -9.34
CA LEU A 603 -6.75 2.87 -9.05
C LEU A 603 -5.50 3.72 -8.85
N ALA A 604 -4.85 3.59 -7.70
CA ALA A 604 -3.60 4.30 -7.43
C ALA A 604 -2.66 3.50 -6.52
N ASN A 605 -1.38 3.52 -6.84
CA ASN A 605 -0.29 2.92 -6.09
C ASN A 605 0.73 3.99 -5.70
N LYS A 606 1.06 4.09 -4.41
CA LYS A 606 2.15 4.94 -3.92
C LYS A 606 3.51 4.37 -4.33
N HIS A 607 4.50 5.22 -4.56
CA HIS A 607 5.76 4.88 -5.25
C HIS A 607 6.57 3.69 -4.70
N THR A 608 6.68 3.53 -3.38
CA THR A 608 7.33 2.32 -2.82
C THR A 608 6.76 1.94 -1.45
N LEU A 609 6.53 0.62 -1.28
CA LEU A 609 6.18 -0.03 -0.01
C LEU A 609 7.37 -0.04 0.96
N VAL A 610 8.47 -0.68 0.54
CA VAL A 610 9.75 -0.77 1.26
C VAL A 610 10.86 -0.50 0.25
N ASP A 611 11.89 0.24 0.64
CA ASP A 611 12.99 0.67 -0.24
C ASP A 611 14.31 0.79 0.56
N PHE A 612 15.45 1.05 -0.10
CA PHE A 612 16.79 1.15 0.52
C PHE A 612 17.53 2.49 0.28
N ASP A 613 18.55 2.77 1.09
CA ASP A 613 19.52 3.87 0.88
C ASP A 613 20.43 3.59 -0.34
N PRO A 614 20.42 4.43 -1.39
CA PRO A 614 21.27 4.29 -2.59
C PRO A 614 22.78 4.15 -2.32
N ALA A 615 23.27 4.59 -1.15
CA ALA A 615 24.69 4.51 -0.80
C ALA A 615 25.10 3.17 -0.13
N ALA A 616 24.17 2.29 0.29
CA ALA A 616 24.48 1.28 1.30
C ALA A 616 23.82 -0.12 1.21
N ALA A 617 23.22 -0.58 0.09
CA ALA A 617 22.74 -1.98 -0.01
C ALA A 617 23.51 -2.85 -1.03
N PRO A 618 24.37 -3.78 -0.56
CA PRO A 618 25.10 -4.75 -1.39
C PRO A 618 24.57 -6.20 -1.29
N PRO A 619 25.14 -7.12 -2.10
CA PRO A 619 24.58 -8.47 -2.30
C PRO A 619 24.56 -9.34 -1.03
N GLY A 620 23.37 -9.84 -0.67
CA GLY A 620 23.12 -10.83 0.40
C GLY A 620 22.40 -10.31 1.66
N SER A 621 21.90 -9.08 1.68
CA SER A 621 21.52 -8.36 2.90
C SER A 621 20.37 -8.99 3.72
N THR A 622 20.63 -9.31 5.00
CA THR A 622 19.65 -9.60 6.08
C THR A 622 19.52 -8.46 7.10
N SER A 623 19.93 -7.24 6.76
CA SER A 623 19.73 -6.04 7.58
C SER A 623 19.58 -4.82 6.69
N ILE A 624 18.38 -4.26 6.62
CA ILE A 624 18.03 -3.17 5.69
C ILE A 624 18.13 -1.83 6.42
N SER A 625 18.79 -0.85 5.81
CA SER A 625 18.83 0.52 6.30
C SER A 625 17.85 1.41 5.52
N ALA A 626 16.87 1.95 6.25
CA ALA A 626 15.94 3.05 5.90
C ALA A 626 16.08 3.71 4.53
N ALA A 627 15.07 3.55 3.68
CA ALA A 627 14.85 4.48 2.57
C ALA A 627 14.00 5.67 2.95
N ASP A 628 14.34 6.82 2.37
CA ASP A 628 13.63 8.06 2.59
C ASP A 628 12.23 8.06 1.98
N ASN A 629 11.95 7.33 0.89
CA ASN A 629 10.64 7.36 0.22
C ASN A 629 9.73 6.14 0.47
N ALA A 630 10.08 5.25 1.40
CA ALA A 630 9.30 4.05 1.68
C ALA A 630 8.05 4.32 2.51
N MET A 631 7.03 3.44 2.46
CA MET A 631 5.95 3.48 3.44
C MET A 631 6.43 2.98 4.79
N PHE A 632 7.25 1.94 4.76
CA PHE A 632 7.82 1.34 5.95
C PHE A 632 9.33 1.41 5.91
N ASN A 633 9.90 1.91 6.99
CA ASN A 633 11.33 1.90 7.21
C ASN A 633 11.69 0.59 7.94
N PRO A 634 12.37 -0.36 7.27
CA PRO A 634 12.82 -1.58 7.92
C PRO A 634 14.04 -1.27 8.81
N LYS A 635 14.00 -1.72 10.06
CA LYS A 635 15.15 -1.67 10.98
C LYS A 635 15.16 -2.91 11.86
N GLU A 636 16.24 -3.67 11.78
CA GLU A 636 16.43 -4.93 12.49
C GLU A 636 15.26 -5.90 12.24
N ASP A 637 14.45 -6.16 13.26
CA ASP A 637 13.28 -7.01 13.19
C ASP A 637 11.97 -6.20 13.15
N GLN A 638 11.97 -4.90 12.84
CA GLN A 638 10.77 -4.04 12.87
C GLN A 638 10.56 -3.25 11.58
N PHE A 639 9.31 -2.84 11.35
CA PHE A 639 8.90 -1.95 10.25
C PHE A 639 8.27 -0.70 10.86
N ILE A 640 8.93 0.44 10.70
CA ILE A 640 8.48 1.71 11.27
C ILE A 640 7.64 2.46 10.23
N PRO A 641 6.37 2.78 10.50
CA PRO A 641 5.52 3.50 9.55
C PRO A 641 5.99 4.95 9.40
N THR A 642 6.19 5.39 8.16
CA THR A 642 6.41 6.82 7.87
C THR A 642 5.11 7.60 8.01
N ALA A 643 5.18 8.94 8.03
CA ALA A 643 3.97 9.76 8.04
C ALA A 643 3.06 9.50 6.82
N THR A 644 3.62 9.05 5.70
CA THR A 644 2.85 8.60 4.53
C THR A 644 2.05 7.33 4.83
N ALA A 645 2.64 6.34 5.52
CA ALA A 645 1.92 5.14 5.92
C ALA A 645 0.77 5.47 6.87
N LEU A 646 1.02 6.33 7.86
CA LEU A 646 -0.01 6.81 8.78
C LEU A 646 -1.10 7.63 8.08
N ALA A 647 -0.75 8.42 7.06
CA ALA A 647 -1.75 9.09 6.23
C ALA A 647 -2.64 8.07 5.51
N LEU A 648 -2.06 7.04 4.88
CA LEU A 648 -2.83 5.97 4.25
C LEU A 648 -3.68 5.18 5.27
N GLN A 649 -3.17 4.94 6.48
CA GLN A 649 -3.92 4.34 7.57
C GLN A 649 -5.14 5.18 7.94
N LEU A 650 -4.97 6.49 8.06
CA LEU A 650 -6.06 7.40 8.38
C LEU A 650 -7.11 7.38 7.26
N PHE A 651 -6.69 7.56 6.00
CA PHE A 651 -7.61 7.58 4.87
C PHE A 651 -8.33 6.24 4.68
N SER A 652 -7.62 5.11 4.72
CA SER A 652 -8.23 3.78 4.51
C SER A 652 -9.28 3.43 5.56
N ASN A 653 -9.04 3.77 6.82
CA ASN A 653 -9.98 3.51 7.92
C ASN A 653 -11.11 4.53 8.01
N MET A 654 -10.90 5.74 7.48
CA MET A 654 -11.81 6.88 7.63
C MET A 654 -12.38 7.34 6.28
N THR A 655 -12.63 6.40 5.37
CA THR A 655 -13.26 6.66 4.08
C THR A 655 -14.36 5.64 3.83
N GLY A 656 -15.57 6.13 3.58
CA GLY A 656 -16.71 5.31 3.15
C GLY A 656 -16.62 4.90 1.68
N THR A 657 -17.60 4.15 1.20
CA THR A 657 -17.62 3.60 -0.17
C THR A 657 -18.05 4.63 -1.22
N ARG A 658 -18.80 5.67 -0.82
CA ARG A 658 -19.39 6.66 -1.73
C ARG A 658 -18.89 8.07 -1.39
N LYS A 659 -18.46 8.82 -2.41
CA LYS A 659 -18.09 10.23 -2.26
C LYS A 659 -19.34 11.09 -2.19
N VAL A 660 -19.29 12.14 -1.37
CA VAL A 660 -20.35 13.13 -1.26
C VAL A 660 -19.82 14.52 -1.56
N GLU A 661 -20.71 15.44 -1.90
CA GLU A 661 -20.31 16.80 -2.23
C GLU A 661 -19.73 17.54 -1.02
N THR A 662 -18.61 18.23 -1.24
CA THR A 662 -18.01 19.18 -0.30
C THR A 662 -17.84 20.55 -0.94
N VAL A 663 -18.28 21.60 -0.24
CA VAL A 663 -18.19 23.00 -0.70
C VAL A 663 -17.61 23.87 0.41
N ARG A 664 -16.68 24.75 0.06
CA ARG A 664 -15.99 25.65 0.98
C ARG A 664 -16.33 27.11 0.69
N SER A 665 -16.56 27.92 1.72
CA SER A 665 -16.97 29.33 1.57
C SER A 665 -15.81 30.30 1.28
N ASN A 666 -14.65 30.13 1.94
CA ASN A 666 -13.51 31.03 1.81
C ASN A 666 -12.37 30.38 1.02
N LEU A 667 -12.33 30.63 -0.29
CA LEU A 667 -11.30 30.11 -1.20
C LEU A 667 -9.92 30.76 -1.01
N ALA A 668 -9.80 31.83 -0.23
CA ALA A 668 -8.55 32.57 -0.05
C ALA A 668 -7.53 31.81 0.82
N GLN A 669 -7.96 30.92 1.73
CA GLN A 669 -7.01 30.13 2.53
C GLN A 669 -6.61 28.86 1.76
N SER A 670 -5.68 28.99 0.81
CA SER A 670 -5.24 27.93 -0.11
C SER A 670 -4.65 26.68 0.56
N TYR A 671 -4.31 26.76 1.86
CA TYR A 671 -3.70 25.69 2.66
C TYR A 671 -4.68 24.67 3.25
N PHE A 672 -5.98 24.81 2.97
CA PHE A 672 -7.03 23.95 3.54
C PHE A 672 -7.76 23.18 2.44
N THR A 673 -7.56 21.86 2.44
CA THR A 673 -8.14 20.92 1.45
C THR A 673 -9.08 19.96 2.16
N ALA A 674 -10.28 19.75 1.64
CA ALA A 674 -11.29 18.92 2.29
C ALA A 674 -12.06 18.03 1.30
N GLY A 675 -12.44 16.83 1.76
CA GLY A 675 -13.32 15.91 1.05
C GLY A 675 -14.17 15.11 2.03
N ALA A 676 -15.26 14.52 1.55
CA ALA A 676 -16.13 13.72 2.38
C ALA A 676 -16.68 12.50 1.65
N THR A 677 -16.96 11.46 2.42
CA THR A 677 -17.52 10.20 1.94
C THR A 677 -18.59 9.69 2.90
N LYS A 678 -19.37 8.72 2.45
CA LYS A 678 -20.36 8.00 3.26
C LYS A 678 -20.27 6.50 3.04
N ASP A 679 -20.62 5.72 4.05
CA ASP A 679 -20.79 4.27 3.94
C ASP A 679 -22.27 3.87 3.90
N ASP A 680 -22.51 2.57 3.70
CA ASP A 680 -23.86 2.01 3.59
C ASP A 680 -24.64 2.05 4.91
N ALA A 681 -23.94 2.19 6.04
CA ALA A 681 -24.55 2.40 7.35
C ALA A 681 -24.93 3.86 7.60
N GLY A 682 -24.69 4.75 6.63
CA GLY A 682 -24.99 6.18 6.71
C GLY A 682 -23.98 6.98 7.52
N ASN A 683 -22.84 6.39 7.95
CA ASN A 683 -21.78 7.15 8.56
C ASN A 683 -21.18 8.09 7.51
N VAL A 684 -20.87 9.32 7.92
CA VAL A 684 -20.21 10.31 7.08
C VAL A 684 -18.80 10.52 7.58
N TYR A 685 -17.83 10.50 6.67
CA TYR A 685 -16.43 10.71 6.96
C TYR A 685 -16.00 12.03 6.30
N VAL A 686 -15.53 12.98 7.09
CA VAL A 686 -15.03 14.28 6.62
C VAL A 686 -13.53 14.31 6.85
N THR A 687 -12.75 14.39 5.77
CA THR A 687 -11.28 14.42 5.84
C THR A 687 -10.77 15.77 5.37
N VAL A 688 -9.88 16.35 6.18
CA VAL A 688 -9.30 17.67 5.96
C VAL A 688 -7.78 17.58 6.09
N VAL A 689 -7.08 18.17 5.14
CA VAL A 689 -5.66 18.48 5.24
C VAL A 689 -5.52 19.98 5.48
N ASN A 690 -4.96 20.35 6.62
CA ASN A 690 -4.52 21.70 6.91
C ASN A 690 -2.99 21.75 6.77
N ASP A 691 -2.52 22.25 5.64
CA ASP A 691 -1.09 22.35 5.35
C ASP A 691 -0.47 23.66 5.84
N SER A 692 -1.22 24.51 6.55
CA SER A 692 -0.65 25.70 7.18
C SER A 692 0.42 25.32 8.21
N ARG A 693 1.61 25.91 8.11
CA ARG A 693 2.68 25.72 9.11
C ARG A 693 2.27 26.12 10.53
N GLU A 694 1.58 27.25 10.64
CA GLU A 694 1.43 27.99 11.91
C GLU A 694 -0.03 28.06 12.38
N ASN A 695 -0.98 28.05 11.46
CA ASN A 695 -2.36 28.39 11.78
C ASN A 695 -3.23 27.15 11.88
N SER A 696 -3.80 26.94 13.06
CA SER A 696 -4.98 26.11 13.22
C SER A 696 -6.20 26.82 12.65
N VAL A 697 -7.12 26.09 12.03
CA VAL A 697 -8.27 26.65 11.33
C VAL A 697 -9.56 26.23 12.02
N GLN A 698 -10.21 27.17 12.70
CA GLN A 698 -11.57 26.95 13.18
C GLN A 698 -12.54 26.96 12.01
N THR A 699 -13.34 25.91 11.89
CA THR A 699 -14.23 25.70 10.75
C THR A 699 -15.62 25.29 11.24
N SER A 700 -16.65 25.97 10.75
CA SER A 700 -18.03 25.51 10.88
C SER A 700 -18.31 24.46 9.80
N ILE A 701 -18.69 23.25 10.22
CA ILE A 701 -19.00 22.14 9.35
C ILE A 701 -20.51 22.01 9.26
N ASN A 702 -21.09 22.37 8.11
CA ASN A 702 -22.51 22.25 7.82
C ASN A 702 -22.81 20.90 7.17
N LEU A 703 -23.83 20.20 7.66
CA LEU A 703 -24.16 18.84 7.30
C LEU A 703 -25.54 18.79 6.62
N ASN A 704 -25.56 18.98 5.29
CA ASN A 704 -26.78 18.93 4.51
C ASN A 704 -27.14 17.47 4.19
N GLY A 705 -28.35 17.04 4.57
CA GLY A 705 -28.83 15.67 4.34
C GLY A 705 -28.33 14.64 5.36
N PHE A 706 -27.58 15.07 6.37
CA PHE A 706 -27.25 14.23 7.51
C PHE A 706 -28.34 14.39 8.57
N THR A 707 -29.06 13.31 8.88
CA THR A 707 -30.13 13.34 9.87
C THR A 707 -29.65 12.71 11.17
N GLY A 708 -29.45 13.51 12.22
CA GLY A 708 -29.29 13.01 13.59
C GLY A 708 -28.42 13.88 14.50
N ASN A 709 -28.81 13.97 15.77
CA ASN A 709 -27.95 14.42 16.89
C ASN A 709 -26.91 13.32 17.17
N GLY A 710 -26.03 13.07 16.20
CA GLY A 710 -25.03 12.02 16.26
C GLY A 710 -23.88 12.33 17.21
N SER A 711 -23.00 11.35 17.39
CA SER A 711 -21.66 11.58 17.94
C SER A 711 -20.66 11.75 16.80
N ALA A 712 -19.68 12.63 17.02
CA ALA A 712 -18.50 12.70 16.19
C ALA A 712 -17.28 12.16 16.96
N GLU A 713 -16.40 11.51 16.21
CA GLU A 713 -15.05 11.16 16.66
C GLU A 713 -14.09 11.69 15.60
N ALA A 714 -12.98 12.28 16.02
CA ALA A 714 -11.96 12.82 15.11
C ALA A 714 -10.63 12.08 15.32
N TRP A 715 -9.93 11.80 14.23
CA TRP A 715 -8.60 11.23 14.20
C TRP A 715 -7.68 12.21 13.50
N THR A 716 -6.65 12.67 14.19
CA THR A 716 -5.72 13.68 13.67
C THR A 716 -4.32 13.10 13.58
N LEU A 717 -3.78 13.05 12.37
CA LEU A 717 -2.37 12.83 12.11
C LEU A 717 -1.63 14.16 12.23
N ASN A 718 -0.72 14.27 13.20
CA ASN A 718 0.13 15.44 13.42
C ASN A 718 1.39 15.06 14.18
N SER A 719 2.26 16.06 14.43
CA SER A 719 3.42 15.89 15.31
C SER A 719 2.97 15.64 16.75
N THR A 720 3.72 14.80 17.48
CA THR A 720 3.58 14.62 18.93
C THR A 720 4.11 15.82 19.73
N ASN A 721 4.79 16.77 19.07
CA ASN A 721 5.25 18.04 19.63
C ASN A 721 4.81 19.21 18.73
N PRO A 722 3.51 19.56 18.73
CA PRO A 722 2.95 20.56 17.81
C PRO A 722 3.46 21.98 18.04
N ASP A 723 4.09 22.27 19.19
CA ASP A 723 4.69 23.57 19.49
C ASP A 723 6.07 23.76 18.83
N ASN A 724 6.64 22.70 18.22
CA ASN A 724 7.87 22.80 17.44
C ASN A 724 7.63 23.62 16.15
N PRO A 725 8.35 24.73 15.90
CA PRO A 725 8.18 25.54 14.70
C PRO A 725 8.53 24.79 13.40
N MET A 726 9.21 23.65 13.51
CA MET A 726 9.56 22.74 12.41
C MET A 726 8.86 21.38 12.52
N ALA A 727 7.76 21.29 13.30
CA ALA A 727 6.98 20.05 13.49
C ALA A 727 6.54 19.38 12.18
N PHE A 728 6.37 20.18 11.12
CA PHE A 728 6.03 19.69 9.78
C PHE A 728 7.13 18.81 9.14
N LEU A 729 8.36 18.86 9.66
CA LEU A 729 9.45 17.96 9.28
C LEU A 729 9.64 16.77 10.23
N ASP A 730 8.84 16.64 11.29
CA ASP A 730 8.94 15.49 12.18
C ASP A 730 8.66 14.19 11.42
N TYR A 731 9.39 13.14 11.75
CA TYR A 731 9.26 11.81 11.17
C TYR A 731 9.49 10.74 12.22
N ASN A 732 8.99 9.53 11.95
CA ASN A 732 9.21 8.37 12.80
C ASN A 732 10.53 7.69 12.43
N GLU A 733 11.28 7.28 13.45
CA GLU A 733 12.63 6.71 13.30
C GLU A 733 12.91 5.66 14.36
N TYR A 734 14.04 4.95 14.22
CA TYR A 734 14.52 4.03 15.25
C TYR A 734 15.64 4.70 16.04
N ASP A 735 15.50 4.75 17.36
CA ASP A 735 16.59 5.15 18.25
C ASP A 735 17.57 3.98 18.41
N GLN A 736 18.77 4.12 17.82
CA GLN A 736 19.81 3.12 17.97
C GLN A 736 20.37 3.05 19.40
N ALA A 737 20.42 4.18 20.11
CA ALA A 737 20.97 4.22 21.46
C ALA A 737 20.00 3.63 22.48
N ALA A 738 18.70 3.84 22.29
CA ALA A 738 17.65 3.33 23.18
C ALA A 738 17.01 2.01 22.71
N ASN A 739 17.37 1.52 21.52
CA ASN A 739 16.87 0.28 20.92
C ASN A 739 15.34 0.19 20.86
N GLN A 740 14.70 1.27 20.38
CA GLN A 740 13.24 1.39 20.32
C GLN A 740 12.80 2.43 19.26
N PRO A 741 11.59 2.32 18.69
CA PRO A 741 11.04 3.35 17.81
C PRO A 741 10.81 4.68 18.52
N ILE A 742 11.10 5.79 17.84
CA ILE A 742 10.68 7.14 18.20
C ILE A 742 9.55 7.54 17.24
N ASN A 743 8.37 7.74 17.79
CA ASN A 743 7.20 8.18 17.04
C ASN A 743 6.98 9.68 17.26
N ARG A 744 7.57 10.52 16.39
CA ARG A 744 7.34 11.98 16.41
C ARG A 744 6.06 12.38 15.68
N VAL A 745 5.49 11.46 14.90
CA VAL A 745 4.24 11.63 14.16
C VAL A 745 3.29 10.50 14.52
N ALA A 746 2.05 10.84 14.89
CA ALA A 746 1.06 9.88 15.35
C ALA A 746 -0.36 10.28 14.96
N ILE A 747 -1.27 9.30 14.96
CA ILE A 747 -2.72 9.51 14.82
C ILE A 747 -3.34 9.56 16.22
N ASN A 748 -3.91 10.71 16.58
CA ASN A 748 -4.56 10.93 17.86
C ASN A 748 -6.08 10.92 17.71
N LYS A 749 -6.78 10.15 18.55
CA LYS A 749 -8.24 10.07 18.55
C LYS A 749 -8.85 11.02 19.58
N GLN A 750 -9.81 11.83 19.15
CA GLN A 750 -10.67 12.66 19.98
C GLN A 750 -12.09 12.09 19.96
N THR A 751 -12.69 11.90 21.14
CA THR A 751 -14.07 11.40 21.30
C THR A 751 -14.96 12.48 21.92
N GLY A 752 -16.27 12.24 21.95
CA GLY A 752 -17.22 13.13 22.63
C GLY A 752 -17.45 14.48 21.93
N LEU A 753 -17.17 14.56 20.62
CA LEU A 753 -17.50 15.76 19.85
C LEU A 753 -19.02 15.87 19.70
N SER A 754 -19.58 16.98 20.19
CA SER A 754 -21.00 17.27 20.09
C SER A 754 -21.34 17.76 18.69
N VAL A 755 -22.25 17.06 18.02
CA VAL A 755 -22.75 17.43 16.69
C VAL A 755 -24.14 18.05 16.87
N GLY A 756 -24.27 19.33 16.52
CA GLY A 756 -25.59 19.97 16.46
C GLY A 756 -26.42 19.40 15.32
N ALA A 757 -27.72 19.71 15.30
CA ALA A 757 -28.67 19.09 14.36
C ALA A 757 -28.21 19.11 12.89
N ASN A 758 -27.62 20.23 12.44
CA ASN A 758 -27.18 20.42 11.05
C ASN A 758 -25.74 20.94 10.93
N SER A 759 -25.04 21.19 12.05
CA SER A 759 -23.68 21.70 12.01
C SER A 759 -22.96 21.54 13.34
N PHE A 760 -21.65 21.63 13.30
CA PHE A 760 -20.78 21.74 14.46
C PHE A 760 -19.51 22.49 14.08
N THR A 761 -18.75 22.96 15.07
CA THR A 761 -17.47 23.62 14.84
C THR A 761 -16.33 22.69 15.23
N TYR A 762 -15.27 22.67 14.41
CA TYR A 762 -14.04 21.95 14.71
C TYR A 762 -12.83 22.85 14.40
N THR A 763 -11.79 22.75 15.24
CA THR A 763 -10.52 23.44 14.99
C THR A 763 -9.52 22.43 14.44
N PHE A 764 -9.22 22.55 13.15
CA PHE A 764 -8.23 21.72 12.47
C PHE A 764 -6.83 22.22 12.81
N PRO A 765 -5.97 21.42 13.49
CA PRO A 765 -4.63 21.85 13.88
C PRO A 765 -3.77 22.24 12.67
N ALA A 766 -2.78 23.10 12.88
CA ALA A 766 -1.74 23.37 11.87
C ALA A 766 -1.05 22.07 11.43
N HIS A 767 -0.54 22.04 10.20
CA HIS A 767 0.26 20.95 9.62
C HIS A 767 -0.29 19.54 9.92
N SER A 768 -1.60 19.33 9.68
CA SER A 768 -2.29 18.10 10.10
C SER A 768 -3.21 17.52 9.03
N ILE A 769 -3.51 16.23 9.18
CA ILE A 769 -4.65 15.58 8.52
C ILE A 769 -5.64 15.17 9.60
N THR A 770 -6.87 15.65 9.52
CA THR A 770 -7.94 15.24 10.42
C THR A 770 -9.03 14.53 9.63
N ALA A 771 -9.45 13.35 10.09
CA ALA A 771 -10.63 12.67 9.62
C ALA A 771 -11.67 12.58 10.74
N ILE A 772 -12.90 13.03 10.47
CA ILE A 772 -14.02 13.02 11.41
C ILE A 772 -15.04 12.00 10.94
N LYS A 773 -15.35 11.01 11.80
CA LYS A 773 -16.48 10.10 11.58
C LYS A 773 -17.70 10.64 12.31
N LEU A 774 -18.75 10.90 11.53
CA LEU A 774 -20.07 11.28 11.97
C LEU A 774 -20.96 10.05 11.89
N LYS A 775 -21.49 9.62 13.03
CA LYS A 775 -22.46 8.52 13.06
C LYS A 775 -23.86 9.13 13.03
N PRO A 776 -24.74 8.76 12.09
CA PRO A 776 -26.13 9.20 12.16
C PRO A 776 -26.68 8.78 13.53
N ALA A 777 -27.58 9.59 14.10
CA ALA A 777 -28.30 9.15 15.29
C ALA A 777 -28.97 7.82 14.94
N SER A 778 -28.86 6.82 15.82
CA SER A 778 -29.60 5.56 15.66
C SER A 778 -31.09 5.88 15.61
N VAL A 779 -31.62 6.07 14.40
CA VAL A 779 -33.04 5.96 14.16
C VAL A 779 -33.28 4.47 14.15
N VAL A 780 -33.43 3.86 15.33
CA VAL A 780 -34.17 2.61 15.42
C VAL A 780 -35.52 2.97 14.80
N PRO A 781 -35.86 2.46 13.59
CA PRO A 781 -37.19 2.70 13.05
C PRO A 781 -38.17 2.25 14.13
N ALA A 782 -39.17 3.06 14.45
CA ALA A 782 -40.17 2.69 15.44
C ALA A 782 -40.68 1.29 15.10
N ASP A 783 -40.23 0.28 15.84
CA ASP A 783 -40.60 -1.10 15.55
C ASP A 783 -42.09 -1.19 15.87
N PRO A 784 -42.98 -1.44 14.89
CA PRO A 784 -44.41 -1.55 15.17
C PRO A 784 -44.72 -2.69 16.15
N ASN A 785 -43.75 -3.57 16.39
CA ASN A 785 -43.81 -4.66 17.34
C ASN A 785 -43.26 -4.32 18.73
N LEU A 786 -42.68 -3.12 18.93
CA LEU A 786 -42.40 -2.61 20.27
C LEU A 786 -43.73 -2.23 20.93
N LYS A 787 -44.11 -2.97 21.97
CA LYS A 787 -45.40 -2.80 22.65
C LYS A 787 -45.30 -1.99 23.91
N GLY A 788 -44.18 -2.04 24.64
CA GLY A 788 -43.96 -1.19 25.81
C GLY A 788 -42.50 -0.79 25.93
N HIS A 789 -42.24 0.45 26.30
CA HIS A 789 -40.89 0.97 26.52
C HIS A 789 -40.88 1.98 27.65
N TRP A 790 -40.32 1.61 28.80
CA TRP A 790 -40.17 2.50 29.95
C TRP A 790 -38.70 2.87 30.11
N LYS A 791 -38.37 4.11 29.75
CA LYS A 791 -37.01 4.67 29.87
C LYS A 791 -36.68 5.11 31.29
N PHE A 792 -37.69 5.34 32.11
CA PHE A 792 -37.57 5.82 33.48
C PHE A 792 -36.76 7.13 33.66
N ASP A 793 -36.87 8.03 32.68
CA ASP A 793 -36.18 9.32 32.64
C ASP A 793 -36.96 10.45 33.36
N GLU A 794 -38.11 10.12 33.96
CA GLU A 794 -38.93 11.08 34.68
C GLU A 794 -38.27 11.56 35.98
N THR A 795 -38.50 12.82 36.33
CA THR A 795 -37.86 13.45 37.50
C THR A 795 -38.79 13.56 38.71
N GLY A 796 -39.98 12.94 38.68
CA GLY A 796 -40.95 13.02 39.77
C GLY A 796 -42.35 12.49 39.42
N GLY A 797 -43.19 12.37 40.46
CA GLY A 797 -44.53 11.76 40.35
C GLY A 797 -44.49 10.24 40.48
N THR A 798 -45.60 9.56 40.18
CA THR A 798 -45.70 8.09 40.26
C THR A 798 -45.94 7.43 38.91
N ALA A 799 -46.06 8.20 37.82
CA ALA A 799 -46.33 7.64 36.49
C ALA A 799 -45.02 7.32 35.76
N ALA A 800 -44.85 6.07 35.33
CA ALA A 800 -43.78 5.66 34.43
C ALA A 800 -44.31 5.63 33.00
N VAL A 801 -43.95 6.64 32.19
CA VAL A 801 -44.53 6.86 30.87
C VAL A 801 -44.02 5.82 29.88
N ASP A 802 -44.94 5.27 29.09
CA ASP A 802 -44.60 4.38 27.98
C ASP A 802 -44.18 5.18 26.74
N ALA A 803 -42.90 5.10 26.40
CA ALA A 803 -42.29 5.75 25.25
C ALA A 803 -42.51 4.99 23.92
N SER A 804 -43.19 3.84 23.92
CA SER A 804 -43.49 3.09 22.69
C SER A 804 -44.64 3.71 21.87
N GLY A 805 -45.42 4.59 22.48
CA GLY A 805 -46.63 5.18 21.87
C GLY A 805 -47.91 4.35 22.03
N ASN A 806 -47.85 3.19 22.70
CA ASN A 806 -49.02 2.35 22.94
C ASN A 806 -49.78 2.67 24.25
N SER A 807 -49.31 3.67 25.00
CA SER A 807 -49.95 4.19 26.22
C SER A 807 -50.05 3.19 27.38
N PHE A 808 -49.09 2.26 27.50
CA PHE A 808 -49.01 1.34 28.65
C PHE A 808 -48.30 2.00 29.84
N THR A 809 -48.77 3.17 30.29
CA THR A 809 -48.15 3.89 31.41
C THR A 809 -48.19 3.04 32.69
N GLY A 810 -47.03 2.88 33.32
CA GLY A 810 -46.85 2.20 34.60
C GLY A 810 -47.10 3.12 35.79
N THR A 811 -47.24 2.54 36.99
CA THR A 811 -47.38 3.27 38.24
C THR A 811 -46.39 2.76 39.28
N LEU A 812 -45.58 3.65 39.85
CA LEU A 812 -44.68 3.38 40.98
C LEU A 812 -45.52 3.13 42.22
N MET A 813 -45.20 2.07 42.95
CA MET A 813 -45.92 1.61 44.13
C MET A 813 -45.00 1.57 45.35
N ASN A 814 -45.59 1.75 46.53
CA ASN A 814 -44.99 1.54 47.86
C ASN A 814 -43.77 2.38 48.27
N GLY A 815 -43.25 3.24 47.41
CA GLY A 815 -42.08 4.06 47.77
C GLY A 815 -41.01 4.09 46.69
N ALA A 816 -41.15 3.25 45.66
CA ALA A 816 -40.28 3.20 44.48
C ALA A 816 -39.94 4.61 44.00
N ALA A 817 -38.64 4.87 43.85
CA ALA A 817 -38.13 6.23 43.71
C ALA A 817 -37.44 6.43 42.36
N TRP A 818 -37.58 7.63 41.80
CA TRP A 818 -36.79 8.07 40.66
C TRP A 818 -35.34 8.32 41.08
N THR A 819 -34.39 7.90 40.25
CA THR A 819 -32.98 8.24 40.41
C THR A 819 -32.40 8.77 39.11
N THR A 820 -31.51 9.75 39.18
CA THR A 820 -30.78 10.29 38.02
C THR A 820 -29.50 9.51 37.73
N ALA A 821 -29.25 8.41 38.44
CA ALA A 821 -28.11 7.53 38.25
C ALA A 821 -28.46 6.32 37.35
N GLY A 822 -29.19 6.60 36.25
CA GLY A 822 -29.62 5.58 35.28
C GLY A 822 -28.52 5.00 34.41
N LYS A 823 -28.86 4.03 33.55
CA LYS A 823 -27.94 3.50 32.53
C LYS A 823 -27.68 4.54 31.44
N THR A 824 -28.70 5.32 31.08
CA THR A 824 -28.61 6.42 30.09
C THR A 824 -28.86 7.78 30.72
N GLN A 825 -29.91 7.92 31.53
CA GLN A 825 -30.30 9.18 32.17
C GLN A 825 -30.95 8.91 33.54
N GLY A 826 -32.22 8.46 33.55
CA GLY A 826 -32.93 8.10 34.78
C GLY A 826 -33.04 6.60 34.98
N ALA A 827 -33.55 6.19 36.15
CA ALA A 827 -33.95 4.82 36.45
C ALA A 827 -34.95 4.82 37.61
N ILE A 828 -35.54 3.65 37.89
CA ILE A 828 -36.27 3.40 39.12
C ILE A 828 -35.36 2.69 40.12
N GLN A 829 -35.21 3.27 41.30
CA GLN A 829 -34.59 2.66 42.47
C GLN A 829 -35.65 1.94 43.30
N LEU A 830 -35.34 0.71 43.68
CA LEU A 830 -36.16 -0.16 44.53
C LEU A 830 -35.35 -0.57 45.76
N ASP A 831 -35.99 -0.64 46.93
CA ASP A 831 -35.34 -0.85 48.22
C ASP A 831 -35.20 -2.32 48.66
N GLY A 832 -35.68 -3.26 47.85
CA GLY A 832 -35.66 -4.69 48.18
C GLY A 832 -36.67 -5.14 49.25
N VAL A 833 -37.62 -4.29 49.65
CA VAL A 833 -38.60 -4.60 50.70
C VAL A 833 -40.00 -4.79 50.11
N ASP A 834 -40.57 -3.76 49.50
CA ASP A 834 -41.92 -3.86 48.94
C ASP A 834 -42.19 -2.96 47.71
N ASP A 835 -41.17 -2.24 47.24
CA ASP A 835 -41.20 -1.36 46.08
C ASP A 835 -41.37 -2.11 44.75
N TYR A 836 -42.16 -1.55 43.84
CA TYR A 836 -42.30 -2.06 42.47
C TYR A 836 -42.94 -1.05 41.52
N VAL A 837 -42.88 -1.33 40.22
CA VAL A 837 -43.70 -0.64 39.21
C VAL A 837 -44.81 -1.58 38.74
N GLN A 838 -46.05 -1.14 38.90
CA GLN A 838 -47.24 -1.79 38.36
C GLN A 838 -47.39 -1.44 36.89
N LEU A 839 -47.47 -2.45 36.03
CA LEU A 839 -47.72 -2.31 34.59
C LEU A 839 -49.03 -3.01 34.19
N PRO A 840 -49.74 -2.52 33.16
CA PRO A 840 -50.80 -3.28 32.52
C PRO A 840 -50.25 -4.53 31.80
N ASN A 841 -51.12 -5.41 31.33
CA ASN A 841 -50.71 -6.50 30.45
C ASN A 841 -50.31 -5.98 29.07
N VAL A 842 -49.06 -6.26 28.66
CA VAL A 842 -48.51 -5.75 27.39
C VAL A 842 -48.61 -6.79 26.28
N VAL A 843 -48.27 -8.04 26.57
CA VAL A 843 -48.27 -9.18 25.64
C VAL A 843 -48.72 -10.43 26.38
N ASN A 844 -49.58 -11.25 25.75
CA ASN A 844 -49.91 -12.58 26.28
C ASN A 844 -48.88 -13.63 25.81
N PRO A 845 -48.03 -14.14 26.72
CA PRO A 845 -46.88 -14.96 26.34
C PRO A 845 -47.27 -16.33 25.78
N GLY A 846 -48.48 -16.83 26.03
CA GLY A 846 -48.93 -18.13 25.52
C GLY A 846 -49.50 -18.10 24.10
N THR A 847 -49.59 -16.93 23.47
CA THR A 847 -50.31 -16.76 22.18
C THR A 847 -49.47 -16.11 21.08
N THR A 848 -48.32 -15.53 21.42
CA THR A 848 -47.44 -14.86 20.46
C THR A 848 -45.98 -15.07 20.83
N SER A 849 -45.13 -15.01 19.82
CA SER A 849 -43.69 -14.80 20.02
C SER A 849 -43.46 -13.42 20.64
N PHE A 850 -42.44 -13.27 21.48
CA PHE A 850 -42.19 -12.03 22.20
C PHE A 850 -40.72 -11.88 22.61
N THR A 851 -40.33 -10.67 23.02
CA THR A 851 -39.06 -10.41 23.70
C THR A 851 -39.27 -9.40 24.82
N ALA A 852 -38.69 -9.64 25.99
CA ALA A 852 -38.62 -8.68 27.09
C ALA A 852 -37.15 -8.44 27.46
N ALA A 853 -36.78 -7.18 27.67
CA ALA A 853 -35.42 -6.78 28.03
C ALA A 853 -35.43 -5.68 29.09
N ALA A 854 -34.42 -5.64 29.94
CA ALA A 854 -34.25 -4.63 30.97
C ALA A 854 -32.77 -4.43 31.31
N TRP A 855 -32.40 -3.19 31.61
CA TRP A 855 -31.17 -2.89 32.33
C TRP A 855 -31.41 -2.98 33.82
N VAL A 856 -30.53 -3.66 34.52
CA VAL A 856 -30.63 -3.86 35.97
C VAL A 856 -29.29 -3.61 36.65
N LYS A 857 -29.33 -3.02 37.84
CA LYS A 857 -28.18 -2.79 38.70
C LYS A 857 -28.54 -3.25 40.10
N LEU A 858 -27.69 -4.08 40.69
CA LEU A 858 -27.91 -4.70 42.00
C LEU A 858 -27.17 -3.92 43.10
N GLU A 859 -27.84 -3.61 44.21
CA GLU A 859 -27.23 -2.85 45.32
C GLU A 859 -26.97 -3.69 46.58
N THR A 860 -27.87 -4.61 46.98
CA THR A 860 -27.59 -5.73 47.92
C THR A 860 -28.51 -6.92 47.57
N THR A 861 -28.54 -8.14 48.14
CA THR A 861 -27.64 -8.96 48.94
C THR A 861 -27.45 -10.29 48.18
N LEU A 862 -26.26 -10.88 48.26
CA LEU A 862 -25.96 -12.19 47.68
C LEU A 862 -26.74 -13.32 48.41
N GLY A 863 -27.35 -14.24 47.65
CA GLY A 863 -27.97 -15.47 48.19
C GLY A 863 -29.51 -15.52 48.20
N GLN A 864 -30.21 -14.51 47.69
CA GLN A 864 -31.67 -14.51 47.52
C GLN A 864 -32.09 -14.45 46.05
N THR A 865 -33.27 -14.99 45.74
CA THR A 865 -33.91 -14.83 44.43
C THR A 865 -34.54 -13.43 44.37
N GLN A 866 -34.45 -12.72 43.25
CA GLN A 866 -34.94 -11.35 43.09
C GLN A 866 -35.60 -11.18 41.72
N THR A 867 -36.76 -10.53 41.70
CA THR A 867 -37.63 -10.45 40.53
C THR A 867 -37.35 -9.22 39.69
N ILE A 868 -37.14 -9.39 38.38
CA ILE A 868 -37.00 -8.25 37.45
C ILE A 868 -38.34 -7.96 36.79
N LEU A 869 -38.97 -8.97 36.18
CA LEU A 869 -40.26 -8.86 35.50
C LEU A 869 -41.15 -10.07 35.80
N GLN A 870 -42.38 -9.80 36.25
CA GLN A 870 -43.34 -10.81 36.71
C GLN A 870 -44.72 -10.56 36.12
N GLN A 871 -45.44 -11.64 35.82
CA GLN A 871 -46.88 -11.62 35.51
C GLN A 871 -47.72 -11.92 36.76
N GLU A 872 -48.83 -11.21 36.94
CA GLU A 872 -49.78 -11.41 38.02
C GLU A 872 -50.79 -12.55 37.78
N GLY A 873 -51.75 -12.68 38.71
CA GLY A 873 -52.89 -13.60 38.60
C GLY A 873 -52.56 -15.05 38.92
N THR A 874 -53.58 -15.90 38.83
CA THR A 874 -53.49 -17.33 39.16
C THR A 874 -52.51 -18.06 38.23
N ASN A 875 -52.50 -17.69 36.95
CA ASN A 875 -51.60 -18.25 35.93
C ASN A 875 -50.25 -17.51 35.82
N GLY A 876 -50.04 -16.43 36.57
CA GLY A 876 -48.84 -15.60 36.49
C GLY A 876 -47.52 -16.33 36.70
N ARG A 877 -46.48 -15.92 35.97
CA ARG A 877 -45.13 -16.49 35.97
C ARG A 877 -44.07 -15.39 36.01
N GLY A 878 -42.89 -15.71 36.54
CA GLY A 878 -41.70 -14.86 36.45
C GLY A 878 -41.13 -14.93 35.04
N TRP A 879 -41.07 -13.78 34.36
CA TRP A 879 -40.47 -13.65 33.04
C TRP A 879 -38.95 -13.60 33.15
N LEU A 880 -38.45 -12.69 33.98
CA LEU A 880 -37.04 -12.51 34.27
C LEU A 880 -36.86 -12.36 35.78
N PHE A 881 -35.99 -13.18 36.36
CA PHE A 881 -35.58 -13.04 37.76
C PHE A 881 -34.15 -13.55 37.93
N ARG A 882 -33.45 -13.01 38.91
CA ARG A 882 -32.14 -13.47 39.35
C ARG A 882 -32.34 -14.49 40.46
N ARG A 883 -31.71 -15.66 40.37
CA ARG A 883 -31.76 -16.68 41.42
C ARG A 883 -30.76 -16.37 42.54
N ALA A 884 -30.93 -17.05 43.68
CA ALA A 884 -29.97 -17.02 44.80
C ALA A 884 -28.50 -17.32 44.41
N ASP A 885 -28.28 -18.12 43.37
CA ASP A 885 -26.93 -18.42 42.81
C ASP A 885 -26.42 -17.36 41.83
N GLY A 886 -27.14 -16.24 41.69
CA GLY A 886 -26.81 -15.10 40.82
C GLY A 886 -27.15 -15.29 39.35
N LYS A 887 -27.68 -16.44 38.96
CA LYS A 887 -28.01 -16.71 37.55
C LYS A 887 -29.34 -16.09 37.15
N LEU A 888 -29.41 -15.59 35.92
CA LEU A 888 -30.65 -15.14 35.32
C LEU A 888 -31.54 -16.34 35.00
N ALA A 889 -32.84 -16.21 35.24
CA ALA A 889 -33.78 -17.29 35.07
C ALA A 889 -35.18 -16.82 34.65
N SER A 890 -35.97 -17.78 34.14
CA SER A 890 -37.37 -17.60 33.76
C SER A 890 -38.21 -18.79 34.21
N PHE A 891 -39.47 -18.56 34.57
CA PHE A 891 -40.43 -19.59 35.00
C PHE A 891 -41.63 -19.71 34.04
N LEU A 892 -41.51 -19.18 32.82
CA LEU A 892 -42.64 -18.96 31.92
C LEU A 892 -43.37 -20.21 31.42
N GLY A 893 -42.83 -21.41 31.64
CA GLY A 893 -43.43 -22.68 31.21
C GLY A 893 -43.56 -23.73 32.33
N GLY A 894 -43.70 -23.29 33.59
CA GLY A 894 -43.98 -24.18 34.74
C GLY A 894 -42.78 -24.86 35.40
N THR A 895 -41.56 -24.60 34.93
CA THR A 895 -40.30 -24.95 35.62
C THR A 895 -39.31 -23.84 35.33
N VAL A 896 -38.26 -23.75 36.16
CA VAL A 896 -37.24 -22.73 36.01
C VAL A 896 -36.27 -23.09 34.88
N THR A 897 -36.08 -22.17 33.94
CA THR A 897 -34.98 -22.17 32.96
C THR A 897 -33.88 -21.23 33.49
N VAL A 898 -32.62 -21.67 33.50
CA VAL A 898 -31.51 -20.93 34.13
C VAL A 898 -30.39 -20.67 33.12
N SER A 899 -29.83 -19.47 33.11
CA SER A 899 -28.67 -19.06 32.31
C SER A 899 -27.37 -19.77 32.73
N THR A 900 -26.37 -19.80 31.84
CA THR A 900 -25.00 -20.20 32.20
C THR A 900 -24.22 -19.06 32.87
N GLY A 901 -24.47 -17.81 32.50
CA GLY A 901 -23.89 -16.61 33.11
C GLY A 901 -24.61 -16.14 34.38
N THR A 902 -23.93 -15.32 35.18
CA THR A 902 -24.43 -14.72 36.43
C THR A 902 -24.51 -13.21 36.30
N ILE A 903 -25.54 -12.60 36.88
CA ILE A 903 -25.57 -11.16 37.16
C ILE A 903 -24.75 -10.94 38.43
N PRO A 904 -23.52 -10.40 38.34
CA PRO A 904 -22.67 -10.17 39.50
C PRO A 904 -23.26 -9.10 40.42
N ALA A 905 -22.89 -9.15 41.70
CA ALA A 905 -23.19 -8.10 42.66
C ALA A 905 -22.02 -7.13 42.74
N ASP A 906 -21.75 -6.46 41.62
CA ASP A 906 -20.63 -5.52 41.44
C ASP A 906 -21.10 -4.06 41.33
N SER A 907 -22.39 -3.82 41.59
CA SER A 907 -23.04 -2.52 41.44
C SER A 907 -22.89 -1.92 40.04
N SER A 908 -22.64 -2.75 39.02
CA SER A 908 -22.63 -2.35 37.61
C SER A 908 -23.98 -2.65 36.96
N TRP A 909 -24.24 -1.97 35.84
CA TRP A 909 -25.42 -2.22 35.03
C TRP A 909 -25.23 -3.46 34.15
N HIS A 910 -26.20 -4.36 34.18
CA HIS A 910 -26.27 -5.55 33.32
C HIS A 910 -27.56 -5.55 32.50
N HIS A 911 -27.49 -6.09 31.29
CA HIS A 911 -28.62 -6.20 30.40
C HIS A 911 -29.17 -7.63 30.40
N ALA A 912 -30.40 -7.79 30.88
CA ALA A 912 -31.09 -9.08 30.93
C ALA A 912 -32.21 -9.13 29.89
N ALA A 913 -32.26 -10.18 29.07
CA ALA A 913 -33.36 -10.36 28.11
C ALA A 913 -33.87 -11.80 28.01
N LEU A 914 -35.17 -11.93 27.74
CA LEU A 914 -35.89 -13.15 27.44
C LEU A 914 -36.52 -13.03 26.06
N ALA A 915 -36.20 -13.96 25.15
CA ALA A 915 -36.84 -14.07 23.86
C ALA A 915 -37.58 -15.41 23.75
N TYR A 916 -38.78 -15.39 23.16
CA TYR A 916 -39.61 -16.56 22.94
C TYR A 916 -40.05 -16.64 21.49
N ASP A 917 -39.82 -17.78 20.85
CA ASP A 917 -40.33 -18.07 19.51
C ASP A 917 -40.63 -19.57 19.35
N ALA A 918 -41.73 -19.90 18.68
CA ALA A 918 -42.06 -21.27 18.25
C ALA A 918 -41.82 -22.36 19.31
N GLY A 919 -42.15 -22.09 20.58
CA GLY A 919 -41.93 -23.06 21.67
C GLY A 919 -40.50 -23.12 22.20
N VAL A 920 -39.67 -22.10 21.98
CA VAL A 920 -38.28 -22.03 22.47
C VAL A 920 -38.08 -20.74 23.27
N LEU A 921 -37.66 -20.88 24.53
CA LEU A 921 -37.25 -19.76 25.39
C LEU A 921 -35.73 -19.60 25.32
N LYS A 922 -35.26 -18.37 25.13
CA LYS A 922 -33.85 -17.99 25.10
C LYS A 922 -33.59 -16.88 26.11
N LEU A 923 -32.61 -17.07 26.98
CA LEU A 923 -32.14 -16.06 27.92
C LEU A 923 -30.84 -15.45 27.41
N TYR A 924 -30.73 -14.13 27.49
CA TYR A 924 -29.55 -13.37 27.14
C TYR A 924 -29.08 -12.55 28.34
N LEU A 925 -27.77 -12.46 28.49
CA LEU A 925 -27.11 -11.63 29.48
C LEU A 925 -26.00 -10.84 28.78
N ASP A 926 -26.01 -9.52 28.94
CA ASP A 926 -25.03 -8.58 28.36
C ASP A 926 -24.85 -8.80 26.83
N GLY A 927 -25.98 -8.94 26.14
CA GLY A 927 -26.04 -9.14 24.68
C GLY A 927 -25.79 -10.58 24.22
N GLN A 928 -25.30 -11.47 25.09
CA GLN A 928 -24.89 -12.84 24.73
C GLN A 928 -25.96 -13.88 25.09
N LEU A 929 -26.15 -14.89 24.24
CA LEU A 929 -27.06 -16.01 24.53
C LEU A 929 -26.52 -16.83 25.69
N ALA A 930 -27.26 -16.86 26.80
CA ALA A 930 -26.85 -17.52 28.03
C ALA A 930 -27.60 -18.82 28.33
N ALA A 931 -28.80 -19.02 27.78
CA ALA A 931 -29.49 -20.32 27.79
C ALA A 931 -30.55 -20.41 26.70
N SER A 932 -30.88 -21.63 26.28
CA SER A 932 -31.96 -21.93 25.35
C SER A 932 -32.63 -23.25 25.72
N THR A 933 -33.96 -23.31 25.69
CA THR A 933 -34.69 -24.55 25.95
C THR A 933 -36.04 -24.58 25.24
N SER A 934 -36.46 -25.78 24.81
CA SER A 934 -37.79 -25.99 24.24
C SER A 934 -38.84 -26.04 25.34
N ARG A 935 -39.81 -25.12 25.30
CA ARG A 935 -40.82 -24.94 26.33
C ARG A 935 -42.06 -24.22 25.80
N THR A 936 -43.24 -24.63 26.25
CA THR A 936 -44.48 -23.89 25.99
C THR A 936 -44.70 -22.83 27.07
N ALA A 937 -44.89 -21.58 26.64
CA ALA A 937 -45.23 -20.48 27.52
C ALA A 937 -46.67 -20.63 28.06
N VAL A 938 -46.87 -20.34 29.35
CA VAL A 938 -48.21 -20.34 29.97
C VAL A 938 -48.91 -19.02 29.64
N SER A 939 -50.10 -19.11 29.04
CA SER A 939 -50.94 -17.95 28.75
C SER A 939 -51.38 -17.21 30.01
N SER A 940 -51.28 -15.88 30.01
CA SER A 940 -51.87 -14.99 30.99
C SER A 940 -52.11 -13.62 30.35
N THR A 941 -53.15 -12.93 30.81
CA THR A 941 -53.50 -11.57 30.41
C THR A 941 -53.60 -10.64 31.62
N ASP A 942 -53.09 -11.09 32.77
CA ASP A 942 -53.12 -10.34 34.03
C ASP A 942 -52.12 -9.19 33.99
N ALA A 943 -52.18 -8.26 34.94
CA ALA A 943 -51.19 -7.18 35.03
C ALA A 943 -49.75 -7.70 35.20
N MET A 944 -48.75 -6.83 35.04
CA MET A 944 -47.34 -7.16 35.21
C MET A 944 -46.72 -6.30 36.32
N ARG A 945 -45.63 -6.79 36.92
CA ARG A 945 -44.83 -6.05 37.92
C ARG A 945 -43.37 -6.04 37.52
N LEU A 946 -42.72 -4.90 37.70
CA LEU A 946 -41.26 -4.79 37.67
C LEU A 946 -40.74 -4.71 39.09
N GLY A 947 -39.72 -5.51 39.40
CA GLY A 947 -39.03 -5.44 40.68
C GLY A 947 -39.63 -6.28 41.81
N ARG A 948 -40.77 -6.96 41.61
CA ARG A 948 -41.43 -7.71 42.69
C ARG A 948 -42.20 -8.92 42.24
N HIS A 949 -42.13 -9.99 43.04
CA HIS A 949 -42.91 -11.21 42.82
C HIS A 949 -44.40 -11.01 43.12
N LYS A 950 -45.27 -11.82 42.51
CA LYS A 950 -46.73 -11.65 42.65
C LYS A 950 -47.28 -12.07 44.02
N THR A 951 -46.53 -12.85 44.80
CA THR A 951 -46.87 -13.28 46.16
C THR A 951 -46.01 -12.54 47.19
N PRO A 952 -46.44 -11.34 47.63
CA PRO A 952 -45.61 -10.34 48.29
C PRO A 952 -45.01 -10.72 49.65
N ASP A 953 -45.51 -11.76 50.34
CA ASP A 953 -45.17 -12.03 51.75
C ASP A 953 -44.62 -13.44 52.01
N THR A 954 -44.32 -14.22 50.97
CA THR A 954 -43.94 -15.65 51.13
C THR A 954 -42.57 -16.01 50.59
N ASN A 955 -41.99 -15.22 49.67
CA ASN A 955 -40.77 -15.62 48.98
C ASN A 955 -39.57 -14.66 49.17
N ASN A 956 -39.75 -13.43 49.67
CA ASN A 956 -38.72 -12.37 49.72
C ASN A 956 -37.95 -12.28 48.39
N GLU A 957 -38.67 -11.96 47.31
CA GLU A 957 -38.15 -11.95 45.93
C GLU A 957 -38.15 -10.55 45.30
N GLU A 958 -38.10 -9.52 46.14
CA GLU A 958 -38.03 -8.12 45.77
C GLU A 958 -36.64 -7.73 45.24
N TRP A 959 -36.64 -6.89 44.19
CA TRP A 959 -35.42 -6.35 43.62
C TRP A 959 -34.87 -5.25 44.51
N ASP A 960 -33.59 -5.37 44.88
CA ASP A 960 -32.85 -4.34 45.61
C ASP A 960 -31.82 -3.71 44.67
N GLY A 961 -32.13 -2.51 44.20
CA GLY A 961 -31.30 -1.76 43.27
C GLY A 961 -32.12 -1.07 42.19
N ALA A 962 -31.47 -0.76 41.07
CA ALA A 962 -32.06 0.04 40.02
C ALA A 962 -32.47 -0.78 38.80
N ILE A 963 -33.60 -0.43 38.19
CA ILE A 963 -34.07 -0.96 36.90
C ILE A 963 -34.24 0.21 35.94
N ASP A 964 -33.75 0.03 34.72
CA ASP A 964 -33.79 1.04 33.67
C ASP A 964 -34.24 0.40 32.33
N ASN A 965 -34.79 1.23 31.43
CA ASN A 965 -34.87 0.95 30.02
C ASN A 965 -35.57 -0.39 29.66
N VAL A 966 -36.72 -0.64 30.28
CA VAL A 966 -37.48 -1.87 30.09
C VAL A 966 -38.21 -1.84 28.75
N ARG A 967 -38.08 -2.90 27.96
CA ARG A 967 -38.78 -3.07 26.68
C ARG A 967 -39.50 -4.39 26.56
N ILE A 968 -40.67 -4.36 25.94
CA ILE A 968 -41.43 -5.56 25.58
C ILE A 968 -41.86 -5.45 24.12
N TYR A 969 -41.53 -6.49 23.35
CA TYR A 969 -41.88 -6.67 21.94
C TYR A 969 -42.86 -7.83 21.77
N ASN A 970 -43.82 -7.75 20.84
CA ASN A 970 -44.67 -8.89 20.43
C ASN A 970 -44.07 -9.68 19.25
N ARG A 971 -42.74 -9.69 19.15
CA ARG A 971 -41.97 -10.56 18.27
C ARG A 971 -40.70 -11.01 18.99
N THR A 972 -40.06 -12.03 18.44
CA THR A 972 -38.72 -12.42 18.87
C THR A 972 -37.69 -11.50 18.25
N LEU A 973 -36.79 -10.93 19.05
CA LEU A 973 -35.58 -10.30 18.57
C LEU A 973 -34.51 -11.35 18.27
N SER A 974 -33.71 -11.12 17.23
CA SER A 974 -32.51 -11.90 16.95
C SER A 974 -31.41 -11.62 17.98
N GLY A 975 -30.39 -12.50 18.04
CA GLY A 975 -29.25 -12.28 18.91
C GLY A 975 -28.50 -10.97 18.61
N THR A 976 -28.43 -10.58 17.33
CA THR A 976 -27.85 -9.30 16.90
C THR A 976 -28.65 -8.12 17.42
N GLU A 977 -29.98 -8.12 17.26
CA GLU A 977 -30.82 -7.03 17.75
C GLU A 977 -30.76 -6.89 19.28
N ILE A 978 -30.68 -8.00 20.03
CA ILE A 978 -30.51 -7.98 21.49
C ILE A 978 -29.14 -7.40 21.87
N ASN A 979 -28.08 -7.76 21.13
CA ASN A 979 -26.77 -7.18 21.32
C ASN A 979 -26.75 -5.68 20.98
N ASP A 980 -27.52 -5.24 19.98
CA ASP A 980 -27.64 -3.82 19.64
C ASP A 980 -28.32 -3.02 20.77
N LEU A 981 -29.34 -3.57 21.43
CA LEU A 981 -29.92 -2.96 22.64
C LEU A 981 -28.85 -2.81 23.74
N PHE A 982 -28.09 -3.88 24.00
CA PHE A 982 -27.00 -3.87 24.96
C PHE A 982 -25.92 -2.83 24.63
N VAL A 983 -25.42 -2.80 23.38
CA VAL A 983 -24.36 -1.86 22.96
C VAL A 983 -24.84 -0.41 22.99
N ALA A 984 -26.09 -0.17 22.60
CA ALA A 984 -26.68 1.17 22.63
C ALA A 984 -26.87 1.71 24.06
N GLY A 985 -26.78 0.85 25.09
CA GLY A 985 -27.15 1.21 26.46
C GLY A 985 -28.65 1.45 26.62
N ASN A 986 -29.41 1.14 25.57
CA ASN A 986 -30.82 1.39 25.45
C ASN A 986 -31.55 0.24 26.07
#